data_AF-A0AAF0PD09-F1
#
_entry.id   AF-A0AAF0PD09-F1
#
_cell.length_a   1.000
_cell.length_b   1.000
_cell.length_c   1.000
_cell.angle_alpha   90.00
_cell.angle_beta   90.00
_cell.angle_gamma   90.00
#
_symmetry.space_group_name_H-M   'P 1'
#
loop_
_entity.id
_entity.type
_entity.pdbx_description
1 polymer ?
#
loop_
_entity_poly.entity_id
_entity_poly.type
_entity_poly.pdbx_seq_one_letter_code
_entity_poly.pdbx_strand_id
1 'polypeptide(L)'
;MSFGPAVVSPSWLEAHRESDSVVAVDVRERRDYEELGHLPGAVSVPGDRFRDPSSVAAGKLPAADDFASLLAEAGIDPDDTLVAYGGDPALAARFLVTALVYGHEGSLYLLDGGLEAWRDGDDRSLTTDVPDREPTDYEAALCEDAPLVDRDAVEAAVEGDAVLVDTRTAAEYEQSRIPGAVHLDWEDLLEDGRLKPENDLEALLAERGIEPDERILLYCNTARRLSHTFVVLRHLGYEDVAFYEGSLTDWVRAEAPEWDPVELQAQVRHYADNGGFEAMVDELGEDVLGRLKLIGLYHQKQRGYFMLRTRAPGGRLTAEQARTIGEVADEFATAPAEYGGPDQNPVFGDGYLDATTRQDVQMHWIEIEDVAEIWDRYDAVGLSTMQACGNSVRNVVGCPAAGLDPDETVDIEPVVERVSQRFLGDHHYANLPRKFKVSVTGCHEDCARSGIQDLGLTPARKDGKDGFVARVGGGLSDGPRVASDIDLFVEPDQVDDLVAAMADLFMDHGSYLDTAVNRLRFLVAEFGPERFREELESYADFEFVEPDETLTMDYRGDHVGVHEGADGRSYVGLNVPTGRMGGDEFAELAELAGELGDGEVRLTPNQNVLVPHLTDDDLEALLEEPLLERYSPDPGPFTRGIVTCTGREFCKYGIIETKNRAIRWARELDDWAEQVGIADDHEAIRIHMSGCSASCAQPQLGDFGLRGEVYRDDYESGRAADLGLGGDLGNDEFIDWLVGKIPIDDVPDVVKATMCAYDADSEPGESFTEWTDRTSNAELREIVTERPARDSPAIGTEVS
;
A
#
# COMPACT_ATOMS: atom_id res chain seq x y z
N MET A 1 -2.74 -49.81 12.74
CA MET A 1 -3.35 -48.57 13.23
C MET A 1 -2.21 -47.59 13.23
N SER A 2 -2.13 -46.75 12.20
CA SER A 2 -1.09 -45.72 12.15
C SER A 2 -1.37 -44.77 13.30
N PHE A 3 -0.43 -44.66 14.25
CA PHE A 3 -0.50 -43.62 15.26
C PHE A 3 -0.18 -42.30 14.53
N GLY A 4 -1.02 -41.28 14.70
CA GLY A 4 -0.78 -39.95 14.12
C GLY A 4 0.55 -39.36 14.60
N PRO A 5 0.94 -38.17 14.08
CA PRO A 5 2.21 -37.57 14.44
C PRO A 5 2.30 -37.34 15.96
N ALA A 6 3.50 -37.51 16.51
CA ALA A 6 3.75 -37.40 17.96
C ALA A 6 5.02 -36.60 18.25
N VAL A 7 5.16 -36.13 19.48
CA VAL A 7 6.35 -35.39 19.93
C VAL A 7 7.37 -36.36 20.55
N VAL A 8 8.65 -36.21 20.21
CA VAL A 8 9.77 -37.01 20.76
C VAL A 8 10.86 -36.11 21.33
N SER A 9 11.51 -36.58 22.39
CA SER A 9 12.63 -35.85 23.01
C SER A 9 13.94 -36.04 22.21
N PRO A 10 14.90 -35.11 22.34
CA PRO A 10 16.27 -35.29 21.84
C PRO A 10 16.95 -36.59 22.33
N SER A 11 16.63 -37.07 23.53
CA SER A 11 17.13 -38.35 24.04
C SER A 11 16.54 -39.56 23.35
N TRP A 12 15.29 -39.45 22.87
CA TRP A 12 14.69 -40.49 22.06
C TRP A 12 15.37 -40.54 20.69
N LEU A 13 15.56 -39.40 20.02
CA LEU A 13 16.23 -39.35 18.72
C LEU A 13 17.66 -39.89 18.81
N GLU A 14 18.45 -39.49 19.81
CA GLU A 14 19.80 -40.02 20.04
C GLU A 14 19.83 -41.56 20.16
N ALA A 15 18.80 -42.17 20.76
CA ALA A 15 18.73 -43.62 20.94
C ALA A 15 18.29 -44.37 19.67
N HIS A 16 17.71 -43.69 18.68
CA HIS A 16 17.11 -44.30 17.48
C HIS A 16 17.76 -43.86 16.16
N ARG A 17 18.59 -42.82 16.15
CA ARG A 17 19.20 -42.23 14.93
C ARG A 17 20.11 -43.16 14.14
N GLU A 18 20.63 -44.21 14.77
CA GLU A 18 21.46 -45.23 14.11
C GLU A 18 20.62 -46.34 13.45
N SER A 19 19.28 -46.25 13.51
CA SER A 19 18.37 -47.13 12.79
C SER A 19 18.28 -46.68 11.34
N ASP A 20 18.49 -47.60 10.39
CA ASP A 20 18.41 -47.31 8.95
C ASP A 20 17.04 -46.74 8.52
N SER A 21 16.00 -47.02 9.31
CA SER A 21 14.62 -46.59 9.06
C SER A 21 14.22 -45.29 9.76
N VAL A 22 15.15 -44.55 10.41
CA VAL A 22 14.85 -43.29 11.09
C VAL A 22 15.59 -42.15 10.41
N VAL A 23 14.87 -41.16 9.91
CA VAL A 23 15.42 -40.02 9.18
C VAL A 23 15.08 -38.73 9.92
N ALA A 24 16.12 -38.07 10.42
CA ALA A 24 15.97 -36.71 10.94
C ALA A 24 15.87 -35.73 9.75
N VAL A 25 14.89 -34.83 9.78
CA VAL A 25 14.61 -33.87 8.70
C VAL A 25 14.81 -32.46 9.24
N ASP A 26 15.80 -31.75 8.70
CA ASP A 26 16.05 -30.34 8.98
C ASP A 26 15.22 -29.48 8.02
N VAL A 27 14.30 -28.70 8.56
CA VAL A 27 13.43 -27.82 7.75
C VAL A 27 13.93 -26.38 7.65
N ARG A 28 15.11 -26.07 8.22
CA ARG A 28 15.73 -24.76 8.04
C ARG A 28 16.20 -24.56 6.61
N GLU A 29 16.56 -23.33 6.29
CA GLU A 29 17.18 -23.01 5.02
C GLU A 29 18.40 -23.90 4.75
N ARG A 30 18.62 -24.19 3.46
CA ARG A 30 19.74 -25.04 3.03
C ARG A 30 21.08 -24.47 3.52
N ARG A 31 21.22 -23.15 3.50
CA ARG A 31 22.42 -22.46 3.99
C ARG A 31 22.68 -22.73 5.46
N ASP A 32 21.68 -22.59 6.33
CA ASP A 32 21.81 -22.86 7.76
C ASP A 32 22.18 -24.32 8.05
N TYR A 33 21.60 -25.24 7.28
CA TYR A 33 21.92 -26.66 7.35
C TYR A 33 23.40 -26.94 7.00
N GLU A 34 23.93 -26.29 5.96
CA GLU A 34 25.30 -26.48 5.47
C GLU A 34 26.35 -25.72 6.31
N GLU A 35 26.05 -24.49 6.73
CA GLU A 35 27.02 -23.57 7.34
C GLU A 35 26.99 -23.59 8.88
N LEU A 36 25.81 -23.64 9.50
CA LEU A 36 25.65 -23.57 10.96
C LEU A 36 25.61 -24.96 11.62
N GLY A 37 25.61 -26.01 10.80
CA GLY A 37 25.55 -27.40 11.20
C GLY A 37 24.14 -27.88 11.54
N HIS A 38 23.96 -29.20 11.49
CA HIS A 38 22.70 -29.91 11.63
C HIS A 38 22.87 -31.16 12.50
N LEU A 39 21.76 -31.85 12.81
CA LEU A 39 21.81 -33.08 13.59
C LEU A 39 22.53 -34.18 12.79
N PRO A 40 23.43 -34.97 13.40
CA PRO A 40 24.16 -35.98 12.64
C PRO A 40 23.22 -36.98 11.94
N GLY A 41 23.39 -37.12 10.62
CA GLY A 41 22.57 -37.99 9.77
C GLY A 41 21.27 -37.36 9.27
N ALA A 42 20.99 -36.09 9.61
CA ALA A 42 19.80 -35.40 9.13
C ALA A 42 19.90 -35.02 7.65
N VAL A 43 18.78 -35.12 6.94
CA VAL A 43 18.61 -34.62 5.56
C VAL A 43 18.00 -33.23 5.58
N SER A 44 18.26 -32.43 4.55
CA SER A 44 17.71 -31.07 4.43
C SER A 44 16.51 -31.02 3.52
N VAL A 45 15.38 -30.58 4.06
CA VAL A 45 14.14 -30.30 3.33
C VAL A 45 13.71 -28.88 3.67
N PRO A 46 14.21 -27.85 2.96
CA PRO A 46 13.98 -26.45 3.32
C PRO A 46 12.49 -26.04 3.31
N GLY A 47 12.10 -25.24 4.30
CA GLY A 47 10.72 -24.80 4.57
C GLY A 47 10.00 -24.09 3.43
N ASP A 48 10.75 -23.35 2.63
CA ASP A 48 10.30 -22.62 1.43
C ASP A 48 9.88 -23.56 0.29
N ARG A 49 10.47 -24.76 0.20
CA ARG A 49 10.24 -25.68 -0.92
C ARG A 49 8.98 -26.55 -0.81
N PHE A 50 8.32 -26.57 0.35
CA PHE A 50 7.06 -27.31 0.55
C PHE A 50 5.92 -26.40 1.01
N ARG A 51 5.97 -25.14 0.61
CA ARG A 51 4.85 -24.19 0.68
C ARG A 51 4.52 -23.79 -0.75
N ASP A 52 3.24 -23.77 -1.12
CA ASP A 52 2.83 -23.27 -2.44
C ASP A 52 2.76 -21.73 -2.41
N PRO A 53 3.60 -21.00 -3.17
CA PRO A 53 3.55 -19.54 -3.26
C PRO A 53 2.44 -19.04 -4.21
N SER A 54 1.84 -19.91 -5.04
CA SER A 54 0.95 -19.55 -6.15
C SER A 54 -0.54 -19.77 -5.87
N SER A 55 -0.89 -20.43 -4.77
CA SER A 55 -2.26 -20.86 -4.47
C SER A 55 -2.93 -19.99 -3.41
N VAL A 56 -3.92 -19.22 -3.86
CA VAL A 56 -4.59 -18.16 -3.08
C VAL A 56 -6.00 -18.61 -2.65
N ALA A 57 -6.49 -19.77 -3.14
CA ALA A 57 -7.81 -20.31 -2.80
C ALA A 57 -7.97 -21.84 -2.93
N ALA A 58 -6.89 -22.61 -3.19
CA ALA A 58 -6.96 -24.08 -3.24
C ALA A 58 -5.68 -24.74 -2.71
N GLY A 59 -5.53 -24.80 -1.38
CA GLY A 59 -4.40 -25.49 -0.74
C GLY A 59 -3.15 -24.63 -0.60
N LYS A 60 -2.81 -24.19 0.62
CA LYS A 60 -1.45 -23.75 1.01
C LYS A 60 -0.45 -24.94 1.11
N LEU A 61 -0.90 -26.17 0.83
CA LEU A 61 -0.04 -27.34 0.69
C LEU A 61 0.56 -27.36 -0.73
N PRO A 62 1.82 -27.81 -0.89
CA PRO A 62 2.47 -27.89 -2.21
C PRO A 62 1.74 -28.90 -3.11
N ALA A 63 1.94 -28.86 -4.42
CA ALA A 63 1.43 -29.95 -5.25
C ALA A 63 2.04 -31.29 -4.80
N ALA A 64 1.26 -32.37 -4.85
CA ALA A 64 1.71 -33.68 -4.38
C ALA A 64 2.99 -34.13 -5.12
N ASP A 65 3.06 -33.91 -6.44
CA ASP A 65 4.24 -34.24 -7.25
C ASP A 65 5.50 -33.43 -6.83
N ASP A 66 5.34 -32.17 -6.42
CA ASP A 66 6.44 -31.33 -5.95
C ASP A 66 6.94 -31.82 -4.58
N PHE A 67 6.02 -32.15 -3.68
CA PHE A 67 6.36 -32.72 -2.39
C PHE A 67 7.02 -34.11 -2.51
N ALA A 68 6.53 -34.96 -3.42
CA ALA A 68 7.15 -36.23 -3.75
C ALA A 68 8.58 -36.06 -4.26
N SER A 69 8.78 -35.12 -5.19
CA SER A 69 10.09 -34.81 -5.74
C SER A 69 11.06 -34.35 -4.64
N LEU A 70 10.59 -33.54 -3.70
CA LEU A 70 11.37 -33.04 -2.58
C LEU A 70 11.83 -34.16 -1.63
N LEU A 71 10.94 -35.10 -1.29
CA LEU A 71 11.30 -36.26 -0.46
C LEU A 71 12.20 -37.25 -1.19
N ALA A 72 11.96 -37.47 -2.48
CA ALA A 72 12.80 -38.28 -3.35
C ALA A 72 14.23 -37.71 -3.42
N GLU A 73 14.39 -36.40 -3.66
CA GLU A 73 15.67 -35.71 -3.69
C GLU A 73 16.44 -35.81 -2.36
N ALA A 74 15.71 -35.84 -1.24
CA ALA A 74 16.29 -35.99 0.10
C ALA A 74 16.66 -37.46 0.44
N GLY A 75 16.34 -38.42 -0.43
CA GLY A 75 16.60 -39.85 -0.22
C GLY A 75 15.75 -40.46 0.90
N ILE A 76 14.53 -39.96 1.06
CA ILE A 76 13.53 -40.44 2.03
C ILE A 76 12.66 -41.51 1.35
N ASP A 77 12.49 -42.67 1.97
CA ASP A 77 11.56 -43.71 1.51
C ASP A 77 10.15 -43.51 2.09
N PRO A 78 9.07 -43.99 1.43
CA PRO A 78 7.70 -43.85 1.93
C PRO A 78 7.42 -44.46 3.32
N ASP A 79 8.22 -45.44 3.76
CA ASP A 79 8.10 -46.13 5.04
C ASP A 79 9.13 -45.68 6.11
N ASP A 80 9.97 -44.70 5.80
CA ASP A 80 10.93 -44.12 6.75
C ASP A 80 10.23 -43.47 7.94
N THR A 81 10.75 -43.65 9.15
CA THR A 81 10.30 -42.89 10.31
C THR A 81 10.91 -41.49 10.28
N LEU A 82 10.10 -40.46 10.09
CA LEU A 82 10.56 -39.08 9.99
C LEU A 82 10.57 -38.39 11.35
N VAL A 83 11.65 -37.68 11.65
CA VAL A 83 11.80 -36.83 12.83
C VAL A 83 12.13 -35.41 12.39
N ALA A 84 11.12 -34.53 12.31
CA ALA A 84 11.30 -33.17 11.81
C ALA A 84 11.71 -32.19 12.92
N TYR A 85 12.61 -31.27 12.58
CA TYR A 85 13.06 -30.20 13.46
C TYR A 85 13.50 -28.97 12.66
N GLY A 86 13.56 -27.80 13.32
CA GLY A 86 14.07 -26.57 12.73
C GLY A 86 14.27 -25.47 13.77
N GLY A 87 14.40 -24.22 13.31
CA GLY A 87 14.37 -23.04 14.18
C GLY A 87 12.95 -22.63 14.61
N ASP A 88 11.95 -22.98 13.78
CA ASP A 88 10.53 -22.81 14.09
C ASP A 88 9.83 -24.19 14.23
N PRO A 89 9.32 -24.54 15.42
CA PRO A 89 8.60 -25.81 15.61
C PRO A 89 7.29 -25.89 14.81
N ALA A 90 6.64 -24.77 14.47
CA ALA A 90 5.43 -24.78 13.65
C ALA A 90 5.72 -25.17 12.20
N LEU A 91 6.86 -24.76 11.66
CA LEU A 91 7.32 -25.15 10.33
C LEU A 91 7.71 -26.63 10.25
N ALA A 92 8.39 -27.15 11.28
CA ALA A 92 8.70 -28.58 11.37
C ALA A 92 7.42 -29.41 11.49
N ALA A 93 6.43 -28.95 12.26
CA ALA A 93 5.13 -29.59 12.35
C ALA A 93 4.36 -29.54 11.01
N ARG A 94 4.43 -28.41 10.27
CA ARG A 94 3.84 -28.26 8.92
C ARG A 94 4.37 -29.33 7.97
N PHE A 95 5.67 -29.60 7.96
CA PHE A 95 6.27 -30.66 7.15
C PHE A 95 5.64 -32.02 7.47
N LEU A 96 5.54 -32.38 8.75
CA LEU A 96 4.96 -33.66 9.18
C LEU A 96 3.47 -33.77 8.81
N VAL A 97 2.71 -32.70 9.00
CA VAL A 97 1.30 -32.65 8.61
C VAL A 97 1.15 -32.79 7.09
N THR A 98 2.04 -32.19 6.31
CA THR A 98 2.05 -32.33 4.84
C THR A 98 2.36 -33.78 4.44
N ALA A 99 3.34 -34.41 5.06
CA ALA A 99 3.66 -35.82 4.85
C ALA A 99 2.48 -36.74 5.21
N LEU A 100 1.79 -36.47 6.32
CA LEU A 100 0.59 -37.20 6.74
C LEU A 100 -0.53 -37.06 5.69
N VAL A 101 -0.80 -35.83 5.24
CA VAL A 101 -1.84 -35.53 4.25
C VAL A 101 -1.57 -36.27 2.93
N TYR A 102 -0.31 -36.38 2.53
CA TYR A 102 0.09 -37.10 1.32
C TYR A 102 0.36 -38.59 1.51
N GLY A 103 -0.02 -39.15 2.66
CA GLY A 103 -0.07 -40.59 2.88
C GLY A 103 1.29 -41.24 3.15
N HIS A 104 2.24 -40.51 3.73
CA HIS A 104 3.49 -41.09 4.22
C HIS A 104 3.22 -42.27 5.18
N GLU A 105 3.82 -43.43 4.92
CA GLU A 105 3.48 -44.69 5.61
C GLU A 105 4.24 -44.85 6.94
N GLY A 106 5.42 -44.23 7.04
CA GLY A 106 6.27 -44.25 8.21
C GLY A 106 5.73 -43.45 9.39
N SER A 107 6.37 -43.64 10.56
CA SER A 107 5.99 -42.88 11.77
C SER A 107 6.48 -41.44 11.68
N LEU A 108 5.65 -40.49 12.12
CA LEU A 108 5.93 -39.06 12.02
C LEU A 108 6.17 -38.47 13.42
N TYR A 109 7.32 -37.85 13.62
CA TYR A 109 7.70 -37.29 14.92
C TYR A 109 8.19 -35.84 14.82
N LEU A 110 7.72 -35.00 15.72
CA LEU A 110 8.25 -33.65 15.94
C LEU A 110 9.30 -33.70 17.05
N LEU A 111 10.48 -33.12 16.81
CA LEU A 111 11.52 -33.04 17.82
C LEU A 111 11.24 -31.90 18.82
N ASP A 112 10.98 -32.24 20.07
CA ASP A 112 10.71 -31.27 21.13
C ASP A 112 11.89 -30.34 21.39
N GLY A 113 11.66 -29.02 21.29
CA GLY A 113 12.66 -27.98 21.41
C GLY A 113 13.70 -27.92 20.30
N GLY A 114 13.51 -28.70 19.22
CA GLY A 114 14.31 -28.64 18.00
C GLY A 114 15.83 -28.69 18.22
N LEU A 115 16.55 -27.82 17.49
CA LEU A 115 18.01 -27.77 17.49
C LEU A 115 18.59 -27.27 18.81
N GLU A 116 17.90 -26.35 19.48
CA GLU A 116 18.35 -25.77 20.75
C GLU A 116 18.33 -26.83 21.86
N ALA A 117 17.23 -27.56 22.00
CA ALA A 117 17.14 -28.64 22.98
C ALA A 117 18.09 -29.80 22.71
N TRP A 118 18.49 -30.03 21.45
CA TRP A 118 19.55 -30.97 21.12
C TRP A 118 20.90 -30.53 21.71
N ARG A 119 21.25 -29.25 21.57
CA ARG A 119 22.53 -28.67 22.03
C ARG A 119 22.66 -28.64 23.55
N ASP A 120 21.56 -28.66 24.29
CA ASP A 120 21.56 -28.69 25.76
C ASP A 120 22.10 -30.02 26.36
N GLY A 121 22.30 -31.06 25.55
CA GLY A 121 22.88 -32.33 26.00
C GLY A 121 24.41 -32.31 26.00
N ASP A 122 25.03 -32.66 27.15
CA ASP A 122 26.49 -32.64 27.36
C ASP A 122 27.32 -33.42 26.30
N ASP A 123 26.74 -34.42 25.65
CA ASP A 123 27.41 -35.30 24.65
C ASP A 123 26.84 -35.17 23.22
N ARG A 124 26.04 -34.12 22.94
CA ARG A 124 25.39 -33.91 21.64
C ARG A 124 26.02 -32.75 20.88
N SER A 125 26.57 -33.03 19.71
CA SER A 125 27.13 -32.02 18.81
C SER A 125 26.39 -31.97 17.49
N LEU A 126 26.46 -30.81 16.83
CA LEU A 126 26.08 -30.70 15.42
C LEU A 126 27.22 -31.14 14.51
N THR A 127 26.88 -31.45 13.27
CA THR A 127 27.84 -31.73 12.20
C THR A 127 27.53 -30.87 10.98
N THR A 128 28.52 -30.66 10.11
CA THR A 128 28.32 -30.13 8.75
C THR A 128 28.47 -31.24 7.69
N ASP A 129 28.67 -32.49 8.13
CA ASP A 129 28.77 -33.65 7.24
C ASP A 129 27.39 -34.03 6.70
N VAL A 130 27.12 -33.65 5.45
CA VAL A 130 25.89 -34.00 4.74
C VAL A 130 25.85 -35.52 4.46
N PRO A 131 24.78 -36.24 4.82
CA PRO A 131 24.66 -37.66 4.54
C PRO A 131 24.55 -37.91 3.03
N ASP A 132 25.30 -38.90 2.55
CA ASP A 132 25.26 -39.36 1.15
C ASP A 132 24.11 -40.38 1.00
N ARG A 133 22.90 -39.90 0.70
CA ARG A 133 21.72 -40.71 0.38
C ARG A 133 21.41 -40.60 -1.11
N GLU A 134 21.20 -41.74 -1.78
CA GLU A 134 20.73 -41.74 -3.16
C GLU A 134 19.26 -41.32 -3.21
N PRO A 135 18.82 -40.56 -4.23
CA PRO A 135 17.41 -40.26 -4.41
C PRO A 135 16.55 -41.53 -4.51
N THR A 136 15.38 -41.50 -3.90
CA THR A 136 14.44 -42.63 -3.80
C THR A 136 13.31 -42.52 -4.84
N ASP A 137 12.52 -43.58 -4.98
CA ASP A 137 11.24 -43.55 -5.69
C ASP A 137 10.14 -43.19 -4.68
N TYR A 138 9.78 -41.91 -4.59
CA TYR A 138 8.71 -41.42 -3.71
C TYR A 138 7.47 -41.03 -4.52
N GLU A 139 6.31 -41.55 -4.14
CA GLU A 139 5.01 -41.14 -4.70
C GLU A 139 4.17 -40.49 -3.60
N ALA A 140 3.55 -39.35 -3.91
CA ALA A 140 2.65 -38.64 -3.00
C ALA A 140 1.28 -38.48 -3.67
N ALA A 141 0.23 -38.68 -2.90
CA ALA A 141 -1.14 -38.40 -3.32
C ALA A 141 -1.96 -37.98 -2.11
N LEU A 142 -2.94 -37.09 -2.31
CA LEU A 142 -3.86 -36.71 -1.23
C LEU A 142 -4.55 -37.96 -0.66
N CYS A 143 -4.33 -38.24 0.61
CA CYS A 143 -4.92 -39.38 1.30
C CYS A 143 -6.44 -39.21 1.42
N GLU A 144 -7.22 -40.29 1.18
CA GLU A 144 -8.68 -40.26 1.34
C GLU A 144 -9.11 -39.88 2.76
N ASP A 145 -8.32 -40.29 3.76
CA ASP A 145 -8.56 -40.02 5.19
C ASP A 145 -7.72 -38.82 5.69
N ALA A 146 -7.28 -37.93 4.80
CA ALA A 146 -6.52 -36.75 5.19
C ALA A 146 -7.34 -35.89 6.19
N PRO A 147 -6.72 -35.37 7.27
CA PRO A 147 -7.38 -34.55 8.28
C PRO A 147 -7.69 -33.11 7.78
N LEU A 148 -8.00 -32.96 6.50
CA LEU A 148 -8.36 -31.72 5.85
C LEU A 148 -9.88 -31.58 5.79
N VAL A 149 -10.38 -30.40 6.12
CA VAL A 149 -11.79 -30.06 5.93
C VAL A 149 -11.95 -28.90 4.97
N ASP A 150 -13.06 -28.90 4.26
CA ASP A 150 -13.51 -27.78 3.44
C ASP A 150 -14.30 -26.77 4.27
N ARG A 151 -14.71 -25.69 3.62
CA ARG A 151 -15.54 -24.65 4.24
C ARG A 151 -16.88 -25.18 4.75
N ASP A 152 -17.54 -26.07 4.01
CA ASP A 152 -18.85 -26.61 4.39
C ASP A 152 -18.78 -27.30 5.77
N ALA A 153 -17.70 -28.03 6.05
CA ALA A 153 -17.45 -28.62 7.35
C ALA A 153 -17.17 -27.59 8.46
N VAL A 154 -16.56 -26.45 8.13
CA VAL A 154 -16.38 -25.33 9.07
C VAL A 154 -17.70 -24.64 9.37
N GLU A 155 -18.56 -24.42 8.36
CA GLU A 155 -19.90 -23.86 8.55
C GLU A 155 -20.75 -24.76 9.46
N ALA A 156 -20.70 -26.08 9.25
CA ALA A 156 -21.34 -27.04 10.15
C ALA A 156 -20.79 -26.95 11.59
N ALA A 157 -19.49 -26.73 11.75
CA ALA A 157 -18.88 -26.55 13.07
C ALA A 157 -19.33 -25.26 13.76
N VAL A 158 -19.54 -24.16 13.00
CA VAL A 158 -20.14 -22.92 13.53
C VAL A 158 -21.56 -23.18 14.08
N GLU A 159 -22.30 -24.11 13.49
CA GLU A 159 -23.63 -24.53 13.96
C GLU A 159 -23.57 -25.49 15.16
N GLY A 160 -22.37 -25.92 15.59
CA GLY A 160 -22.12 -26.69 16.80
C GLY A 160 -21.68 -28.15 16.59
N ASP A 161 -21.34 -28.56 15.36
CA ASP A 161 -20.91 -29.93 15.06
C ASP A 161 -19.45 -30.26 15.45
N ALA A 162 -18.64 -29.25 15.82
CA ALA A 162 -17.26 -29.41 16.29
C ALA A 162 -16.79 -28.19 17.10
N VAL A 163 -15.71 -28.36 17.86
CA VAL A 163 -15.00 -27.25 18.51
C VAL A 163 -14.04 -26.62 17.52
N LEU A 164 -14.34 -25.40 17.09
CA LEU A 164 -13.44 -24.59 16.27
C LEU A 164 -12.37 -23.96 17.16
N VAL A 165 -11.09 -24.14 16.81
CA VAL A 165 -9.95 -23.62 17.58
C VAL A 165 -9.11 -22.70 16.70
N ASP A 166 -9.02 -21.45 17.12
CA ASP A 166 -8.17 -20.43 16.52
C ASP A 166 -6.78 -20.45 17.18
N THR A 167 -5.76 -20.76 16.38
CA THR A 167 -4.38 -20.94 16.86
C THR A 167 -3.48 -19.70 16.74
N ARG A 168 -4.08 -18.54 16.48
CA ARG A 168 -3.38 -17.26 16.29
C ARG A 168 -3.16 -16.52 17.61
N THR A 169 -2.52 -15.37 17.56
CA THR A 169 -2.30 -14.54 18.75
C THR A 169 -3.62 -13.98 19.29
N ALA A 170 -3.63 -13.60 20.57
CA ALA A 170 -4.79 -12.98 21.20
C ALA A 170 -5.24 -11.70 20.47
N ALA A 171 -4.30 -10.89 19.99
CA ALA A 171 -4.59 -9.68 19.23
C ALA A 171 -5.31 -9.98 17.90
N GLU A 172 -4.83 -10.99 17.15
CA GLU A 172 -5.46 -11.44 15.90
C GLU A 172 -6.87 -11.99 16.13
N TYR A 173 -7.07 -12.77 17.20
CA TYR A 173 -8.37 -13.35 17.58
C TYR A 173 -9.40 -12.30 18.03
N GLU A 174 -8.95 -11.25 18.73
CA GLU A 174 -9.80 -10.11 19.11
C GLU A 174 -10.19 -9.27 17.90
N GLN A 175 -9.28 -9.12 16.93
CA GLN A 175 -9.53 -8.36 15.71
C GLN A 175 -10.53 -9.05 14.78
N SER A 176 -10.43 -10.36 14.61
CA SER A 176 -11.29 -11.14 13.70
C SER A 176 -11.24 -12.62 14.05
N ARG A 177 -12.32 -13.37 13.79
CA ARG A 177 -12.36 -14.83 13.99
C ARG A 177 -13.56 -15.46 13.29
N ILE A 178 -13.47 -16.76 13.04
CA ILE A 178 -14.62 -17.57 12.64
C ILE A 178 -15.61 -17.60 13.83
N PRO A 179 -16.92 -17.35 13.61
CA PRO A 179 -17.90 -17.34 14.69
C PRO A 179 -17.88 -18.62 15.53
N GLY A 180 -17.94 -18.47 16.87
CA GLY A 180 -17.95 -19.62 17.78
C GLY A 180 -16.59 -20.26 18.07
N ALA A 181 -15.51 -19.81 17.41
CA ALA A 181 -14.17 -20.32 17.68
C ALA A 181 -13.71 -20.05 19.12
N VAL A 182 -12.97 -21.01 19.69
CA VAL A 182 -12.20 -20.90 20.93
C VAL A 182 -10.80 -20.42 20.59
N HIS A 183 -10.26 -19.49 21.37
CA HIS A 183 -8.88 -19.05 21.23
C HIS A 183 -7.91 -19.96 21.98
N LEU A 184 -6.87 -20.44 21.31
CA LEU A 184 -5.72 -21.13 21.90
C LEU A 184 -4.48 -20.69 21.13
N ASP A 185 -3.73 -19.72 21.65
CA ASP A 185 -2.47 -19.35 21.01
C ASP A 185 -1.55 -20.58 20.98
N TRP A 186 -0.99 -20.90 19.82
CA TRP A 186 -0.13 -22.08 19.68
C TRP A 186 1.12 -21.99 20.57
N GLU A 187 1.59 -20.76 20.87
CA GLU A 187 2.69 -20.50 21.80
C GLU A 187 2.32 -20.80 23.26
N ASP A 188 1.02 -20.78 23.61
CA ASP A 188 0.57 -21.16 24.96
C ASP A 188 0.90 -22.63 25.28
N LEU A 189 1.19 -23.46 24.27
CA LEU A 189 1.59 -24.87 24.43
C LEU A 189 3.08 -25.02 24.77
N LEU A 190 3.86 -23.94 24.68
CA LEU A 190 5.31 -23.95 24.82
C LEU A 190 5.79 -23.24 26.10
N GLU A 191 6.92 -23.69 26.63
CA GLU A 191 7.72 -23.06 27.69
C GLU A 191 9.19 -23.14 27.27
N ASP A 192 9.85 -21.99 27.10
CA ASP A 192 11.24 -21.87 26.64
C ASP A 192 11.52 -22.68 25.34
N GLY A 193 10.61 -22.59 24.36
CA GLY A 193 10.72 -23.26 23.06
C GLY A 193 10.43 -24.77 23.08
N ARG A 194 10.07 -25.34 24.24
CA ARG A 194 9.74 -26.76 24.42
C ARG A 194 8.28 -26.94 24.79
N LEU A 195 7.75 -28.12 24.53
CA LEU A 195 6.40 -28.45 24.95
C LEU A 195 6.27 -28.44 26.48
N LYS A 196 5.20 -27.81 26.98
CA LYS A 196 4.87 -27.87 28.41
C LYS A 196 4.66 -29.33 28.88
N PRO A 197 4.83 -29.62 30.18
CA PRO A 197 4.48 -30.94 30.72
C PRO A 197 3.04 -31.34 30.38
N GLU A 198 2.83 -32.63 30.08
CA GLU A 198 1.54 -33.19 29.65
C GLU A 198 0.35 -32.76 30.54
N ASN A 199 0.51 -32.82 31.87
CA ASN A 199 -0.55 -32.40 32.80
C ASN A 199 -0.90 -30.90 32.68
N ASP A 200 0.07 -30.05 32.34
CA ASP A 200 -0.14 -28.61 32.19
C ASP A 200 -0.83 -28.30 30.85
N LEU A 201 -0.51 -29.05 29.80
CA LEU A 201 -1.23 -28.99 28.51
C LEU A 201 -2.68 -29.45 28.66
N GLU A 202 -2.92 -30.60 29.30
CA GLU A 202 -4.27 -31.11 29.55
C GLU A 202 -5.11 -30.10 30.35
N ALA A 203 -4.51 -29.49 31.38
CA ALA A 203 -5.18 -28.45 32.17
C ALA A 203 -5.50 -27.20 31.34
N LEU A 204 -4.57 -26.75 30.49
CA LEU A 204 -4.76 -25.60 29.60
C LEU A 204 -5.88 -25.87 28.58
N LEU A 205 -5.87 -27.02 27.93
CA LEU A 205 -6.87 -27.40 26.93
C LEU A 205 -8.27 -27.50 27.55
N ALA A 206 -8.40 -28.13 28.72
CA ALA A 206 -9.65 -28.19 29.45
C ALA A 206 -10.15 -26.81 29.91
N GLU A 207 -9.25 -25.90 30.30
CA GLU A 207 -9.61 -24.50 30.64
C GLU A 207 -10.19 -23.76 29.42
N ARG A 208 -9.70 -24.04 28.21
CA ARG A 208 -10.22 -23.48 26.96
C ARG A 208 -11.46 -24.21 26.43
N GLY A 209 -11.85 -25.34 27.04
CA GLY A 209 -12.99 -26.15 26.61
C GLY A 209 -12.70 -26.98 25.37
N ILE A 210 -11.48 -27.53 25.27
CA ILE A 210 -11.02 -28.42 24.20
C ILE A 210 -10.84 -29.82 24.79
N GLU A 211 -11.85 -30.68 24.68
CA GLU A 211 -11.86 -32.00 25.33
C GLU A 211 -11.49 -33.15 24.37
N PRO A 212 -10.83 -34.23 24.83
CA PRO A 212 -10.39 -35.34 23.98
C PRO A 212 -11.48 -36.13 23.23
N ASP A 213 -12.72 -36.09 23.71
CA ASP A 213 -13.87 -36.79 23.12
C ASP A 213 -14.68 -35.94 22.13
N GLU A 214 -14.27 -34.68 21.90
CA GLU A 214 -14.88 -33.78 20.93
C GLU A 214 -14.20 -33.84 19.57
N ARG A 215 -14.97 -33.52 18.52
CA ARG A 215 -14.40 -33.24 17.20
C ARG A 215 -13.78 -31.85 17.22
N ILE A 216 -12.50 -31.74 16.86
CA ILE A 216 -11.74 -30.49 16.87
C ILE A 216 -11.39 -30.08 15.45
N LEU A 217 -11.70 -28.83 15.10
CA LEU A 217 -11.32 -28.20 13.85
C LEU A 217 -10.37 -27.03 14.11
N LEU A 218 -9.12 -27.16 13.67
CA LEU A 218 -8.11 -26.13 13.84
C LEU A 218 -8.08 -25.17 12.64
N TYR A 219 -7.83 -23.88 12.89
CA TYR A 219 -7.48 -22.91 11.84
C TYR A 219 -6.46 -21.87 12.35
N CYS A 220 -5.82 -21.16 11.42
CA CYS A 220 -5.03 -19.96 11.70
C CYS A 220 -5.16 -18.95 10.53
N ASN A 221 -4.05 -18.38 10.03
CA ASN A 221 -4.06 -17.55 8.81
C ASN A 221 -3.67 -18.37 7.56
N THR A 222 -2.64 -19.22 7.64
CA THR A 222 -2.04 -19.92 6.47
C THR A 222 -1.65 -21.38 6.78
N ALA A 223 -2.38 -22.02 7.68
CA ALA A 223 -2.14 -23.39 8.16
C ALA A 223 -0.74 -23.71 8.77
N ARG A 224 0.12 -22.72 9.01
CA ARG A 224 1.41 -22.87 9.72
C ARG A 224 1.22 -23.20 11.22
N ARG A 225 0.65 -22.26 11.98
CA ARG A 225 0.52 -22.34 13.46
C ARG A 225 -0.34 -23.53 13.90
N LEU A 226 -1.44 -23.77 13.17
CA LEU A 226 -2.32 -24.90 13.42
C LEU A 226 -1.61 -26.26 13.29
N SER A 227 -0.54 -26.35 12.49
CA SER A 227 0.16 -27.62 12.27
C SER A 227 0.88 -28.06 13.55
N HIS A 228 1.44 -27.11 14.30
CA HIS A 228 2.02 -27.40 15.63
C HIS A 228 0.95 -27.94 16.58
N THR A 229 -0.13 -27.19 16.75
CA THR A 229 -1.25 -27.58 17.62
C THR A 229 -1.85 -28.93 17.21
N PHE A 230 -1.94 -29.22 15.92
CA PHE A 230 -2.37 -30.53 15.40
C PHE A 230 -1.50 -31.67 15.93
N VAL A 231 -0.17 -31.54 15.80
CA VAL A 231 0.78 -32.56 16.28
C VAL A 231 0.70 -32.72 17.80
N VAL A 232 0.55 -31.62 18.55
CA VAL A 232 0.42 -31.66 20.01
C VAL A 232 -0.87 -32.38 20.44
N LEU A 233 -2.02 -32.05 19.83
CA LEU A 233 -3.28 -32.74 20.15
C LEU A 233 -3.22 -34.23 19.81
N ARG A 234 -2.64 -34.59 18.66
CA ARG A 234 -2.40 -36.00 18.30
C ARG A 234 -1.48 -36.70 19.29
N HIS A 235 -0.43 -36.04 19.78
CA HIS A 235 0.47 -36.56 20.80
C HIS A 235 -0.25 -36.84 22.13
N LEU A 236 -1.19 -35.97 22.52
CA LEU A 236 -2.02 -36.10 23.72
C LEU A 236 -3.17 -37.12 23.56
N GLY A 237 -3.31 -37.74 22.40
CA GLY A 237 -4.31 -38.79 22.16
C GLY A 237 -5.67 -38.29 21.68
N TYR A 238 -5.77 -37.05 21.20
CA TYR A 238 -6.98 -36.56 20.54
C TYR A 238 -7.12 -37.24 19.17
N GLU A 239 -8.19 -38.04 18.99
CA GLU A 239 -8.36 -38.89 17.80
C GLU A 239 -9.12 -38.20 16.65
N ASP A 240 -10.06 -37.29 16.96
CA ASP A 240 -10.90 -36.60 15.96
C ASP A 240 -10.46 -35.14 15.80
N VAL A 241 -9.25 -34.96 15.29
CA VAL A 241 -8.68 -33.64 14.96
C VAL A 241 -8.55 -33.53 13.46
N ALA A 242 -9.14 -32.47 12.90
CA ALA A 242 -8.97 -32.04 11.52
C ALA A 242 -8.68 -30.53 11.47
N PHE A 243 -8.31 -30.02 10.31
CA PHE A 243 -8.00 -28.60 10.17
C PHE A 243 -8.49 -28.03 8.84
N TYR A 244 -8.89 -26.77 8.91
CA TYR A 244 -9.33 -25.99 7.77
C TYR A 244 -8.14 -25.28 7.16
N GLU A 245 -7.70 -25.80 6.03
CA GLU A 245 -6.45 -25.42 5.38
C GLU A 245 -6.52 -23.99 4.81
N GLY A 246 -7.65 -23.65 4.19
CA GLY A 246 -7.98 -22.30 3.73
C GLY A 246 -7.94 -21.24 4.84
N SER A 247 -8.06 -21.65 6.11
CA SER A 247 -7.82 -20.81 7.29
C SER A 247 -8.76 -19.59 7.36
N LEU A 248 -8.51 -18.63 8.28
CA LEU A 248 -9.34 -17.42 8.35
C LEU A 248 -9.30 -16.63 7.04
N THR A 249 -8.18 -16.68 6.33
CA THR A 249 -8.00 -15.98 5.05
C THR A 249 -9.04 -16.42 4.02
N ASP A 250 -9.25 -17.73 3.83
CA ASP A 250 -10.31 -18.25 2.96
C ASP A 250 -11.70 -17.91 3.50
N TRP A 251 -11.93 -18.06 4.81
CA TRP A 251 -13.23 -17.73 5.44
C TRP A 251 -13.65 -16.28 5.18
N VAL A 252 -12.73 -15.34 5.39
CA VAL A 252 -12.97 -13.90 5.24
C VAL A 252 -12.98 -13.50 3.77
N ARG A 253 -12.07 -14.06 2.94
CA ARG A 253 -12.06 -13.79 1.50
C ARG A 253 -13.32 -14.30 0.84
N ALA A 254 -13.84 -15.46 1.19
CA ALA A 254 -15.04 -15.97 0.54
C ALA A 254 -16.35 -15.31 1.05
N GLU A 255 -16.28 -14.47 2.09
CA GLU A 255 -17.31 -13.47 2.40
C GLU A 255 -17.05 -12.11 1.70
N ALA A 256 -15.80 -11.82 1.34
CA ALA A 256 -15.42 -10.68 0.53
C ALA A 256 -15.70 -11.01 -0.94
N PRO A 257 -16.62 -10.32 -1.61
CA PRO A 257 -16.96 -10.76 -2.94
C PRO A 257 -15.77 -10.54 -3.90
N GLU A 258 -15.40 -11.61 -4.60
CA GLU A 258 -14.27 -11.66 -5.52
C GLU A 258 -14.69 -10.99 -6.84
N TRP A 259 -14.00 -9.92 -7.23
CA TRP A 259 -14.36 -9.14 -8.41
C TRP A 259 -13.29 -9.20 -9.47
N ASP A 260 -13.73 -9.56 -10.67
CA ASP A 260 -12.98 -9.38 -11.90
C ASP A 260 -13.23 -7.96 -12.45
N PRO A 261 -12.19 -7.10 -12.48
CA PRO A 261 -12.32 -5.76 -13.04
C PRO A 261 -12.65 -5.77 -14.55
N VAL A 262 -12.21 -6.80 -15.28
CA VAL A 262 -12.50 -6.97 -16.72
C VAL A 262 -13.96 -7.35 -16.92
N GLU A 263 -14.48 -8.29 -16.12
CA GLU A 263 -15.91 -8.64 -16.16
C GLU A 263 -16.79 -7.43 -15.79
N LEU A 264 -16.42 -6.71 -14.73
CA LEU A 264 -17.13 -5.51 -14.30
C LEU A 264 -17.14 -4.44 -15.39
N GLN A 265 -16.02 -4.23 -16.09
CA GLN A 265 -15.95 -3.30 -17.22
C GLN A 265 -16.90 -3.72 -18.35
N ALA A 266 -16.95 -5.02 -18.68
CA ALA A 266 -17.83 -5.57 -19.69
C ALA A 266 -19.32 -5.41 -19.31
N GLN A 267 -19.67 -5.61 -18.03
CA GLN A 267 -21.01 -5.37 -17.51
C GLN A 267 -21.40 -3.89 -17.64
N VAL A 268 -20.50 -2.96 -17.28
CA VAL A 268 -20.77 -1.52 -17.44
C VAL A 268 -20.95 -1.14 -18.90
N ARG A 269 -20.11 -1.66 -19.82
CA ARG A 269 -20.32 -1.47 -21.27
C ARG A 269 -21.71 -1.96 -21.71
N HIS A 270 -22.13 -3.13 -21.23
CA HIS A 270 -23.48 -3.64 -21.52
C HIS A 270 -24.58 -2.67 -21.08
N TYR A 271 -24.53 -2.16 -19.85
CA TYR A 271 -25.56 -1.26 -19.34
C TYR A 271 -25.52 0.13 -19.96
N ALA A 272 -24.34 0.65 -20.29
CA ALA A 272 -24.20 1.90 -21.04
C ALA A 272 -25.03 1.85 -22.34
N ASP A 273 -24.97 0.72 -23.05
CA ASP A 273 -25.73 0.49 -24.29
C ASP A 273 -27.20 0.06 -24.06
N ASN A 274 -27.52 -0.54 -22.91
CA ASN A 274 -28.77 -1.30 -22.69
C ASN A 274 -29.53 -0.93 -21.40
N GLY A 275 -29.76 0.36 -21.16
CA GLY A 275 -30.71 0.83 -20.15
C GLY A 275 -30.16 1.76 -19.09
N GLY A 276 -28.85 2.01 -19.11
CA GLY A 276 -28.23 3.07 -18.33
C GLY A 276 -28.07 2.75 -16.85
N PHE A 277 -27.82 3.80 -16.07
CA PHE A 277 -27.48 3.69 -14.64
C PHE A 277 -28.52 2.92 -13.81
N GLU A 278 -29.82 3.23 -13.94
CA GLU A 278 -30.84 2.61 -13.10
C GLU A 278 -31.02 1.12 -13.42
N ALA A 279 -30.90 0.71 -14.70
CA ALA A 279 -30.96 -0.71 -15.07
C ALA A 279 -29.80 -1.50 -14.45
N MET A 280 -28.59 -0.95 -14.46
CA MET A 280 -27.41 -1.55 -13.82
C MET A 280 -27.64 -1.75 -12.32
N VAL A 281 -28.15 -0.73 -11.62
CA VAL A 281 -28.38 -0.80 -10.17
C VAL A 281 -29.53 -1.73 -9.82
N ASP A 282 -30.61 -1.75 -10.61
CA ASP A 282 -31.76 -2.64 -10.39
C ASP A 282 -31.39 -4.11 -10.53
N GLU A 283 -30.49 -4.46 -11.46
CA GLU A 283 -30.06 -5.83 -11.71
C GLU A 283 -28.89 -6.29 -10.83
N LEU A 284 -27.86 -5.45 -10.66
CA LEU A 284 -26.64 -5.80 -9.92
C LEU A 284 -26.70 -5.44 -8.42
N GLY A 285 -27.68 -4.64 -8.01
CA GLY A 285 -27.84 -4.10 -6.66
C GLY A 285 -26.97 -2.87 -6.37
N GLU A 286 -27.32 -2.10 -5.33
CA GLU A 286 -26.63 -0.83 -4.99
C GLU A 286 -25.15 -1.02 -4.62
N ASP A 287 -24.76 -2.20 -4.12
CA ASP A 287 -23.37 -2.50 -3.74
C ASP A 287 -22.41 -2.43 -4.93
N VAL A 288 -22.90 -2.54 -6.17
CA VAL A 288 -22.09 -2.37 -7.39
C VAL A 288 -21.36 -1.03 -7.40
N LEU A 289 -21.96 0.03 -6.82
CA LEU A 289 -21.38 1.38 -6.77
C LEU A 289 -20.06 1.43 -5.99
N GLY A 290 -19.88 0.51 -5.04
CA GLY A 290 -18.60 0.33 -4.34
C GLY A 290 -17.52 -0.27 -5.23
N ARG A 291 -17.92 -1.13 -6.17
CA ARG A 291 -17.07 -1.99 -7.02
C ARG A 291 -16.60 -1.27 -8.27
N LEU A 292 -17.42 -0.38 -8.83
CA LEU A 292 -17.09 0.49 -9.96
C LEU A 292 -15.75 1.25 -9.79
N LYS A 293 -15.29 1.40 -8.55
CA LYS A 293 -13.95 1.95 -8.26
C LYS A 293 -12.83 1.13 -8.90
N LEU A 294 -12.96 -0.18 -9.07
CA LEU A 294 -11.95 -1.02 -9.71
C LEU A 294 -11.75 -0.70 -11.20
N ILE A 295 -12.73 -0.05 -11.83
CA ILE A 295 -12.68 0.39 -13.23
C ILE A 295 -12.62 1.92 -13.33
N GLY A 296 -12.18 2.59 -12.26
CA GLY A 296 -11.91 4.02 -12.24
C GLY A 296 -13.13 4.91 -12.05
N LEU A 297 -14.30 4.34 -11.73
CA LEU A 297 -15.55 5.08 -11.55
C LEU A 297 -15.94 5.20 -10.07
N TYR A 298 -16.08 6.43 -9.59
CA TYR A 298 -16.63 6.73 -8.27
C TYR A 298 -18.00 7.37 -8.42
N HIS A 299 -19.04 6.69 -7.94
CA HIS A 299 -20.35 7.33 -7.81
C HIS A 299 -20.23 8.56 -6.90
N GLN A 300 -20.54 9.75 -7.44
CA GLN A 300 -20.42 11.02 -6.72
C GLN A 300 -21.68 11.30 -5.89
N LYS A 301 -21.80 12.51 -5.31
CA LYS A 301 -22.94 12.87 -4.45
C LYS A 301 -24.28 12.80 -5.17
N GLN A 302 -24.28 13.21 -6.44
CA GLN A 302 -25.42 13.23 -7.32
C GLN A 302 -25.64 11.81 -7.86
N ARG A 303 -26.87 11.30 -7.69
CA ARG A 303 -27.23 9.95 -8.14
C ARG A 303 -27.13 9.87 -9.66
N GLY A 304 -26.52 8.80 -10.17
CA GLY A 304 -26.37 8.56 -11.61
C GLY A 304 -25.13 9.21 -12.23
N TYR A 305 -24.37 10.00 -11.47
CA TYR A 305 -23.16 10.66 -11.96
C TYR A 305 -21.90 10.12 -11.27
N PHE A 306 -20.79 10.20 -12.00
CA PHE A 306 -19.55 9.57 -11.61
C PHE A 306 -18.37 10.53 -11.76
N MET A 307 -17.43 10.39 -10.84
CA MET A 307 -16.05 10.79 -11.10
C MET A 307 -15.38 9.64 -11.86
N LEU A 308 -14.73 9.97 -12.97
CA LEU A 308 -13.87 9.05 -13.72
C LEU A 308 -12.41 9.43 -13.50
N ARG A 309 -11.55 8.44 -13.25
CA ARG A 309 -10.11 8.62 -13.09
C ARG A 309 -9.32 7.78 -14.07
N THR A 310 -8.36 8.39 -14.75
CA THR A 310 -7.38 7.72 -15.60
C THR A 310 -6.28 7.07 -14.77
N ARG A 311 -5.52 6.15 -15.38
CA ARG A 311 -4.26 5.64 -14.85
C ARG A 311 -3.14 6.14 -15.76
N ALA A 312 -2.28 7.02 -15.26
CA ALA A 312 -1.15 7.58 -16.00
C ALA A 312 0.16 7.20 -15.29
N PRO A 313 0.76 6.04 -15.61
CA PRO A 313 1.96 5.53 -14.94
C PRO A 313 3.08 6.58 -14.94
N GLY A 314 3.58 6.94 -13.77
CA GLY A 314 4.65 7.95 -13.62
C GLY A 314 4.23 9.36 -14.01
N GLY A 315 2.95 9.58 -14.29
CA GLY A 315 2.40 10.86 -14.76
C GLY A 315 2.66 11.17 -16.22
N ARG A 316 3.23 10.25 -16.99
CA ARG A 316 3.61 10.50 -18.38
C ARG A 316 2.45 10.24 -19.33
N LEU A 317 2.17 11.20 -20.20
CA LEU A 317 1.17 11.12 -21.25
C LEU A 317 1.80 11.54 -22.58
N THR A 318 1.46 10.84 -23.65
CA THR A 318 1.68 11.39 -25.00
C THR A 318 0.73 12.55 -25.25
N ALA A 319 1.09 13.45 -26.18
CA ALA A 319 0.23 14.54 -26.62
C ALA A 319 -1.13 14.03 -27.12
N GLU A 320 -1.17 12.89 -27.82
CA GLU A 320 -2.42 12.30 -28.28
C GLU A 320 -3.31 11.86 -27.10
N GLN A 321 -2.73 11.22 -26.09
CA GLN A 321 -3.43 10.83 -24.86
C GLN A 321 -3.93 12.05 -24.08
N ALA A 322 -3.09 13.06 -23.87
CA ALA A 322 -3.46 14.28 -23.15
C ALA A 322 -4.59 15.02 -23.87
N ARG A 323 -4.49 15.15 -25.20
CA ARG A 323 -5.55 15.75 -26.04
C ARG A 323 -6.86 14.99 -25.93
N THR A 324 -6.85 13.66 -26.03
CA THR A 324 -8.06 12.85 -25.88
C THR A 324 -8.69 12.98 -24.49
N ILE A 325 -7.90 13.08 -23.42
CA ILE A 325 -8.42 13.37 -22.07
C ILE A 325 -9.10 14.74 -22.03
N GLY A 326 -8.49 15.76 -22.64
CA GLY A 326 -9.05 17.11 -22.74
C GLY A 326 -10.38 17.14 -23.50
N GLU A 327 -10.42 16.52 -24.68
CA GLU A 327 -11.64 16.37 -25.51
C GLU A 327 -12.76 15.64 -24.75
N VAL A 328 -12.42 14.57 -24.01
CA VAL A 328 -13.39 13.84 -23.18
C VAL A 328 -13.92 14.71 -22.04
N ALA A 329 -13.07 15.50 -21.39
CA ALA A 329 -13.50 16.40 -20.32
C ALA A 329 -14.43 17.49 -20.86
N ASP A 330 -14.08 18.14 -21.97
CA ASP A 330 -14.90 19.20 -22.58
C ASP A 330 -16.29 18.69 -23.00
N GLU A 331 -16.36 17.47 -23.54
CA GLU A 331 -17.61 16.90 -24.06
C GLU A 331 -18.48 16.27 -22.96
N PHE A 332 -17.89 15.44 -22.09
CA PHE A 332 -18.65 14.57 -21.18
C PHE A 332 -18.63 15.03 -19.71
N ALA A 333 -17.64 15.83 -19.29
CA ALA A 333 -17.53 16.28 -17.90
C ALA A 333 -18.35 17.54 -17.63
N THR A 334 -19.60 17.57 -18.11
CA THR A 334 -20.47 18.75 -18.07
C THR A 334 -21.61 18.59 -17.07
N ALA A 335 -21.81 19.59 -16.22
CA ALA A 335 -22.89 19.60 -15.26
C ALA A 335 -24.25 19.65 -15.99
N PRO A 336 -25.24 18.83 -15.61
CA PRO A 336 -26.56 18.91 -16.20
C PRO A 336 -27.28 20.18 -15.69
N ALA A 337 -28.26 20.65 -16.47
CA ALA A 337 -29.01 21.87 -16.16
C ALA A 337 -29.70 21.84 -14.78
N GLU A 338 -30.09 20.67 -14.28
CA GLU A 338 -30.71 20.51 -12.96
C GLU A 338 -29.74 20.77 -11.79
N TYR A 339 -28.44 20.62 -12.01
CA TYR A 339 -27.39 20.95 -11.04
C TYR A 339 -26.70 22.28 -11.34
N GLY A 340 -27.28 23.11 -12.22
CA GLY A 340 -26.81 24.46 -12.52
C GLY A 340 -26.11 24.61 -13.87
N GLY A 341 -25.88 23.52 -14.60
CA GLY A 341 -25.19 23.60 -15.89
C GLY A 341 -23.82 24.27 -15.78
N PRO A 342 -23.42 25.05 -16.79
CA PRO A 342 -22.16 25.79 -16.75
C PRO A 342 -22.02 26.80 -15.60
N ASP A 343 -23.12 27.20 -14.96
CA ASP A 343 -23.11 28.11 -13.81
C ASP A 343 -22.87 27.37 -12.47
N GLN A 344 -22.79 26.03 -12.47
CA GLN A 344 -22.58 25.23 -11.26
C GLN A 344 -21.25 25.56 -10.57
N ASN A 345 -20.19 25.76 -11.35
CA ASN A 345 -18.90 26.19 -10.85
C ASN A 345 -18.62 27.66 -11.27
N PRO A 346 -18.65 28.61 -10.33
CA PRO A 346 -18.53 30.03 -10.65
C PRO A 346 -17.11 30.49 -10.98
N VAL A 347 -16.10 29.63 -10.82
CA VAL A 347 -14.68 29.98 -11.04
C VAL A 347 -14.17 29.37 -12.34
N PHE A 348 -14.50 28.10 -12.61
CA PHE A 348 -13.97 27.34 -13.73
C PHE A 348 -15.01 27.06 -14.84
N GLY A 349 -16.30 27.28 -14.59
CA GLY A 349 -17.35 26.94 -15.58
C GLY A 349 -17.66 25.45 -15.61
N ASP A 350 -17.51 24.81 -16.75
CA ASP A 350 -17.83 23.39 -16.96
C ASP A 350 -16.77 22.69 -17.80
N GLY A 351 -16.88 21.37 -17.97
CA GLY A 351 -16.00 20.63 -18.90
C GLY A 351 -14.53 20.60 -18.46
N TYR A 352 -14.27 20.63 -17.16
CA TYR A 352 -12.93 20.68 -16.61
C TYR A 352 -12.46 19.32 -16.07
N LEU A 353 -11.14 19.19 -15.96
CA LEU A 353 -10.44 18.07 -15.37
C LEU A 353 -9.56 18.52 -14.21
N ASP A 354 -9.16 17.56 -13.38
CA ASP A 354 -8.26 17.77 -12.26
C ASP A 354 -7.03 16.84 -12.35
N ALA A 355 -5.83 17.41 -12.45
CA ALA A 355 -4.59 16.72 -12.13
C ALA A 355 -4.56 16.38 -10.61
N THR A 356 -4.11 15.16 -10.30
CA THR A 356 -4.19 14.62 -8.94
C THR A 356 -2.82 14.50 -8.28
N THR A 357 -2.81 14.41 -6.94
CA THR A 357 -1.58 14.19 -6.15
C THR A 357 -0.93 12.81 -6.34
N ARG A 358 -1.39 12.04 -7.32
CA ARG A 358 -0.83 10.76 -7.74
C ARG A 358 -0.55 10.71 -9.25
N GLN A 359 -0.47 11.88 -9.88
CA GLN A 359 -0.18 12.01 -11.30
C GLN A 359 -1.20 11.33 -12.22
N ASP A 360 -2.45 11.16 -11.77
CA ASP A 360 -3.58 10.81 -12.64
C ASP A 360 -4.39 12.07 -13.00
N VAL A 361 -5.30 11.94 -13.97
CA VAL A 361 -6.37 12.92 -14.24
C VAL A 361 -7.71 12.36 -13.75
N GLN A 362 -8.54 13.23 -13.18
CA GLN A 362 -9.93 12.91 -12.87
C GLN A 362 -10.88 13.97 -13.42
N MET A 363 -12.11 13.58 -13.71
CA MET A 363 -13.19 14.45 -14.17
C MET A 363 -14.51 14.00 -13.55
N HIS A 364 -15.50 14.89 -13.48
CA HIS A 364 -16.77 14.66 -12.80
C HIS A 364 -17.93 14.79 -13.78
N TRP A 365 -19.15 14.49 -13.32
CA TRP A 365 -20.38 14.53 -14.13
C TRP A 365 -20.52 13.46 -15.22
N ILE A 366 -19.66 12.44 -15.21
CA ILE A 366 -19.77 11.33 -16.17
C ILE A 366 -21.03 10.51 -15.89
N GLU A 367 -21.80 10.19 -16.92
CA GLU A 367 -22.96 9.28 -16.87
C GLU A 367 -22.55 7.87 -17.31
N ILE A 368 -23.24 6.82 -16.85
CA ILE A 368 -22.91 5.42 -17.23
C ILE A 368 -23.04 5.22 -18.74
N GLU A 369 -24.02 5.90 -19.32
CA GLU A 369 -24.39 5.91 -20.72
C GLU A 369 -23.22 6.34 -21.63
N ASP A 370 -22.34 7.22 -21.15
CA ASP A 370 -21.21 7.75 -21.93
C ASP A 370 -19.93 6.94 -21.75
N VAL A 371 -19.83 6.15 -20.68
CA VAL A 371 -18.59 5.47 -20.28
C VAL A 371 -18.06 4.53 -21.37
N ALA A 372 -18.93 3.85 -22.11
CA ALA A 372 -18.51 2.95 -23.19
C ALA A 372 -17.79 3.71 -24.32
N GLU A 373 -18.32 4.87 -24.71
CA GLU A 373 -17.70 5.72 -25.73
C GLU A 373 -16.37 6.32 -25.23
N ILE A 374 -16.33 6.77 -23.97
CA ILE A 374 -15.10 7.29 -23.35
C ILE A 374 -14.02 6.22 -23.36
N TRP A 375 -14.34 4.99 -22.97
CA TRP A 375 -13.37 3.88 -23.02
C TRP A 375 -12.94 3.54 -24.43
N ASP A 376 -13.82 3.59 -25.44
CA ASP A 376 -13.41 3.36 -26.83
C ASP A 376 -12.40 4.42 -27.31
N ARG A 377 -12.57 5.69 -26.90
CA ARG A 377 -11.61 6.76 -27.19
C ARG A 377 -10.29 6.55 -26.45
N TYR A 378 -10.33 6.14 -25.19
CA TYR A 378 -9.12 5.85 -24.40
C TYR A 378 -8.37 4.62 -24.91
N ASP A 379 -9.06 3.53 -25.23
CA ASP A 379 -8.50 2.31 -25.80
C ASP A 379 -7.77 2.61 -27.12
N ALA A 380 -8.30 3.53 -27.94
CA ALA A 380 -7.69 3.94 -29.21
C ALA A 380 -6.31 4.61 -29.07
N VAL A 381 -6.02 5.21 -27.90
CA VAL A 381 -4.76 5.90 -27.60
C VAL A 381 -3.96 5.20 -26.49
N GLY A 382 -4.37 3.99 -26.08
CA GLY A 382 -3.69 3.21 -25.05
C GLY A 382 -3.85 3.73 -23.62
N LEU A 383 -4.89 4.50 -23.33
CA LEU A 383 -5.25 4.92 -21.97
C LEU A 383 -6.14 3.88 -21.28
N SER A 384 -6.10 3.85 -19.95
CA SER A 384 -6.99 2.99 -19.15
C SER A 384 -7.47 3.70 -17.88
N THR A 385 -8.63 3.29 -17.37
CA THR A 385 -9.15 3.67 -16.04
C THR A 385 -9.06 2.50 -15.05
N MET A 386 -8.65 1.32 -15.52
CA MET A 386 -8.67 0.07 -14.77
C MET A 386 -7.67 0.13 -13.61
N GLN A 387 -8.14 -0.26 -12.43
CA GLN A 387 -7.44 -0.23 -11.15
C GLN A 387 -6.76 1.12 -10.82
N ALA A 388 -7.15 2.23 -11.45
CA ALA A 388 -6.80 3.58 -10.99
C ALA A 388 -7.31 3.82 -9.56
N CYS A 389 -8.35 3.08 -9.19
CA CYS A 389 -9.12 3.18 -7.99
C CYS A 389 -9.40 1.78 -7.38
N GLY A 390 -10.20 1.70 -6.31
CA GLY A 390 -10.52 0.41 -5.67
C GLY A 390 -9.45 -0.12 -4.72
N ASN A 391 -9.55 -1.41 -4.41
CA ASN A 391 -8.71 -2.18 -3.52
C ASN A 391 -7.67 -2.97 -4.33
N SER A 392 -6.76 -2.23 -4.93
CA SER A 392 -5.75 -2.72 -5.87
C SER A 392 -4.47 -1.88 -5.76
N VAL A 393 -3.45 -2.28 -6.52
CA VAL A 393 -2.27 -1.45 -6.79
C VAL A 393 -2.68 -0.22 -7.61
N ARG A 394 -2.54 0.96 -7.00
CA ARG A 394 -2.87 2.26 -7.62
C ARG A 394 -1.80 2.67 -8.63
N ASN A 395 -2.02 3.81 -9.30
CA ASN A 395 -1.01 4.44 -10.13
C ASN A 395 0.33 4.56 -9.38
N VAL A 396 1.41 4.22 -10.08
CA VAL A 396 2.78 4.32 -9.55
C VAL A 396 3.24 5.75 -9.74
N VAL A 397 3.58 6.41 -8.63
CA VAL A 397 4.05 7.79 -8.64
C VAL A 397 5.54 7.81 -8.96
N GLY A 398 5.94 8.65 -9.90
CA GLY A 398 7.32 8.81 -10.36
C GLY A 398 7.83 10.24 -10.15
N CYS A 399 9.14 10.43 -10.32
CA CYS A 399 9.70 11.76 -10.53
C CYS A 399 9.14 12.34 -11.85
N PRO A 400 8.53 13.55 -11.85
CA PRO A 400 8.08 14.18 -13.08
C PRO A 400 9.19 14.46 -14.09
N ALA A 401 10.45 14.56 -13.64
CA ALA A 401 11.62 14.81 -14.48
C ALA A 401 12.42 13.53 -14.82
N ALA A 402 11.86 12.33 -14.61
CA ALA A 402 12.53 11.06 -14.96
C ALA A 402 12.98 11.02 -16.44
N GLY A 403 14.22 10.70 -16.73
CA GLY A 403 14.79 10.75 -18.08
C GLY A 403 15.18 12.15 -18.56
N LEU A 404 14.87 13.21 -17.80
CA LEU A 404 15.16 14.61 -18.13
C LEU A 404 16.21 15.22 -17.21
N ASP A 405 16.21 14.86 -15.94
CA ASP A 405 17.07 15.42 -14.91
C ASP A 405 18.54 14.97 -15.13
N PRO A 406 19.51 15.90 -15.30
CA PRO A 406 20.92 15.55 -15.47
C PRO A 406 21.54 14.80 -14.28
N ASP A 407 20.95 14.93 -13.09
CA ASP A 407 21.48 14.36 -11.85
C ASP A 407 20.76 13.05 -11.43
N GLU A 408 19.83 12.54 -12.24
CA GLU A 408 19.15 11.28 -11.93
C GLU A 408 20.11 10.07 -11.98
N THR A 409 19.87 9.11 -11.10
CA THR A 409 20.65 7.87 -11.03
C THR A 409 20.06 6.79 -11.93
N VAL A 410 18.73 6.67 -11.92
CA VAL A 410 18.01 5.60 -12.61
C VAL A 410 16.83 6.21 -13.35
N ASP A 411 16.77 6.02 -14.66
CA ASP A 411 15.55 6.29 -15.41
C ASP A 411 14.46 5.28 -14.98
N ILE A 412 13.42 5.81 -14.34
CA ILE A 412 12.33 5.02 -13.77
C ILE A 412 11.23 4.68 -14.78
N GLU A 413 11.20 5.28 -15.98
CA GLU A 413 10.09 5.10 -16.92
C GLU A 413 9.86 3.61 -17.25
N PRO A 414 10.89 2.81 -17.59
CA PRO A 414 10.69 1.38 -17.87
C PRO A 414 10.21 0.59 -16.64
N VAL A 415 10.58 1.02 -15.44
CA VAL A 415 10.21 0.39 -14.17
C VAL A 415 8.72 0.61 -13.90
N VAL A 416 8.28 1.86 -13.99
CA VAL A 416 6.90 2.27 -13.74
C VAL A 416 5.95 1.63 -14.74
N GLU A 417 6.33 1.53 -16.01
CA GLU A 417 5.56 0.84 -17.03
C GLU A 417 5.41 -0.66 -16.73
N ARG A 418 6.50 -1.37 -16.39
CA ARG A 418 6.44 -2.80 -16.03
C ARG A 418 5.53 -3.06 -14.85
N VAL A 419 5.69 -2.30 -13.76
CA VAL A 419 4.82 -2.40 -12.59
C VAL A 419 3.37 -2.16 -13.02
N SER A 420 3.08 -1.10 -13.77
CA SER A 420 1.71 -0.82 -14.17
C SER A 420 1.11 -1.95 -15.02
N GLN A 421 1.84 -2.49 -15.98
CA GLN A 421 1.35 -3.56 -16.87
C GLN A 421 1.12 -4.88 -16.12
N ARG A 422 1.96 -5.21 -15.14
CA ARG A 422 1.81 -6.45 -14.33
C ARG A 422 0.47 -6.51 -13.60
N PHE A 423 0.00 -5.38 -13.06
CA PHE A 423 -1.21 -5.35 -12.24
C PHE A 423 -2.49 -5.00 -13.01
N LEU A 424 -2.38 -4.44 -14.23
CA LEU A 424 -3.52 -3.92 -14.96
C LEU A 424 -4.45 -5.03 -15.47
N GLY A 425 -5.69 -5.04 -15.00
CA GLY A 425 -6.69 -6.06 -15.31
C GLY A 425 -6.44 -7.41 -14.64
N ASP A 426 -5.43 -7.49 -13.78
CA ASP A 426 -5.15 -8.71 -13.06
C ASP A 426 -6.17 -8.93 -11.93
N HIS A 427 -6.91 -10.03 -12.03
CA HIS A 427 -7.95 -10.44 -11.09
C HIS A 427 -7.40 -10.73 -9.69
N HIS A 428 -6.21 -11.36 -9.62
CA HIS A 428 -5.57 -11.73 -8.37
C HIS A 428 -5.26 -10.48 -7.54
N TYR A 429 -4.77 -9.41 -8.18
CA TYR A 429 -4.47 -8.13 -7.52
C TYR A 429 -5.62 -7.10 -7.52
N ALA A 430 -6.86 -7.52 -7.83
CA ALA A 430 -8.05 -6.66 -7.81
C ALA A 430 -8.79 -6.63 -6.46
N ASN A 431 -8.40 -7.48 -5.51
CA ASN A 431 -9.11 -7.70 -4.24
C ASN A 431 -8.17 -7.64 -3.02
N LEU A 432 -7.25 -6.69 -3.02
CA LEU A 432 -6.37 -6.43 -1.86
C LEU A 432 -7.21 -6.02 -0.63
N PRO A 433 -6.68 -6.15 0.60
CA PRO A 433 -7.40 -5.67 1.80
C PRO A 433 -7.79 -4.20 1.68
N ARG A 434 -6.93 -3.39 1.06
CA ARG A 434 -7.20 -1.98 0.73
C ARG A 434 -6.32 -1.48 -0.42
N LYS A 435 -6.47 -0.21 -0.81
CA LYS A 435 -5.59 0.48 -1.77
C LYS A 435 -4.11 0.31 -1.37
N PHE A 436 -3.30 -0.11 -2.35
CA PHE A 436 -1.85 -0.25 -2.23
C PHE A 436 -1.17 0.77 -3.14
N LYS A 437 -0.30 1.61 -2.58
CA LYS A 437 0.31 2.75 -3.26
C LYS A 437 1.82 2.55 -3.36
N VAL A 438 2.33 2.71 -4.58
CA VAL A 438 3.76 2.63 -4.89
C VAL A 438 4.26 3.99 -5.35
N SER A 439 5.49 4.33 -4.99
CA SER A 439 6.30 5.34 -5.69
C SER A 439 7.68 4.81 -6.03
N VAL A 440 8.22 5.27 -7.15
CA VAL A 440 9.59 4.97 -7.59
C VAL A 440 10.23 6.27 -8.04
N THR A 441 11.43 6.58 -7.56
CA THR A 441 12.19 7.74 -8.02
C THR A 441 13.66 7.39 -8.18
N GLY A 442 14.27 7.91 -9.25
CA GLY A 442 15.70 7.80 -9.50
C GLY A 442 16.47 9.10 -9.26
N CYS A 443 15.79 10.21 -8.99
CA CYS A 443 16.43 11.48 -8.61
C CYS A 443 16.84 11.46 -7.14
N HIS A 444 17.84 12.28 -6.79
CA HIS A 444 18.36 12.41 -5.43
C HIS A 444 17.43 13.21 -4.51
N GLU A 445 16.29 13.68 -5.02
CA GLU A 445 15.46 14.68 -4.34
C GLU A 445 14.05 14.15 -3.97
N ASP A 446 13.85 12.84 -3.88
CA ASP A 446 12.57 12.16 -3.55
C ASP A 446 11.27 12.83 -4.07
N CYS A 447 11.26 13.27 -5.34
CA CYS A 447 10.12 13.97 -5.93
C CYS A 447 8.83 13.14 -5.96
N ALA A 448 8.95 11.81 -5.78
CA ALA A 448 7.83 10.87 -5.78
C ALA A 448 7.19 10.65 -4.38
N ARG A 449 7.73 11.31 -3.34
CA ARG A 449 7.22 11.28 -1.96
C ARG A 449 7.20 9.87 -1.36
N SER A 450 8.35 9.22 -1.35
CA SER A 450 8.51 7.82 -0.91
C SER A 450 8.00 7.58 0.52
N GLY A 451 8.20 8.53 1.43
CA GLY A 451 7.84 8.41 2.85
C GLY A 451 6.35 8.24 3.15
N ILE A 452 5.45 8.46 2.20
CA ILE A 452 3.98 8.40 2.43
C ILE A 452 3.26 7.29 1.64
N GLN A 453 4.01 6.42 0.97
CA GLN A 453 3.46 5.31 0.18
C GLN A 453 3.45 4.00 0.96
N ASP A 454 2.67 3.02 0.47
CA ASP A 454 2.74 1.67 1.05
C ASP A 454 4.09 1.02 0.71
N LEU A 455 4.63 1.28 -0.50
CA LEU A 455 6.02 1.04 -0.91
C LEU A 455 6.59 2.30 -1.57
N GLY A 456 7.72 2.80 -1.07
CA GLY A 456 8.51 3.86 -1.69
C GLY A 456 9.91 3.35 -2.05
N LEU A 457 10.35 3.63 -3.27
CA LEU A 457 11.68 3.29 -3.78
C LEU A 457 12.44 4.56 -4.15
N THR A 458 13.63 4.73 -3.57
CA THR A 458 14.53 5.88 -3.79
C THR A 458 15.92 5.40 -4.23
N PRO A 459 16.74 6.20 -4.93
CA PRO A 459 17.95 5.68 -5.57
C PRO A 459 19.00 5.22 -4.57
N ALA A 460 19.65 4.09 -4.87
CA ALA A 460 20.70 3.48 -4.08
C ALA A 460 21.71 2.76 -4.96
N ARG A 461 22.84 2.34 -4.39
CA ARG A 461 23.91 1.61 -5.08
C ARG A 461 24.33 0.37 -4.31
N LYS A 462 24.59 -0.71 -5.06
CA LYS A 462 25.15 -1.97 -4.54
C LYS A 462 26.17 -2.55 -5.52
N ASP A 463 27.39 -2.82 -5.06
CA ASP A 463 28.46 -3.41 -5.87
C ASP A 463 28.72 -2.69 -7.20
N GLY A 464 28.53 -1.35 -7.21
CA GLY A 464 28.65 -0.51 -8.39
C GLY A 464 27.47 -0.57 -9.37
N LYS A 465 26.39 -1.29 -9.04
CA LYS A 465 25.11 -1.25 -9.75
C LYS A 465 24.17 -0.23 -9.11
N ASP A 466 23.51 0.54 -9.95
CA ASP A 466 22.47 1.47 -9.54
C ASP A 466 21.11 0.76 -9.44
N GLY A 467 20.35 1.09 -8.42
CA GLY A 467 19.04 0.53 -8.14
C GLY A 467 18.32 1.38 -7.11
N PHE A 468 17.55 0.75 -6.24
CA PHE A 468 16.72 1.43 -5.25
C PHE A 468 16.92 0.88 -3.85
N VAL A 469 16.61 1.68 -2.84
CA VAL A 469 16.37 1.23 -1.47
C VAL A 469 14.87 1.33 -1.14
N ALA A 470 14.33 0.33 -0.43
CA ALA A 470 12.91 0.26 -0.12
C ALA A 470 12.52 0.83 1.25
N ARG A 471 11.45 1.62 1.25
CA ARG A 471 10.70 2.08 2.43
C ARG A 471 9.27 1.55 2.38
N VAL A 472 8.73 1.07 3.50
CA VAL A 472 7.41 0.41 3.55
C VAL A 472 6.49 0.94 4.64
N GLY A 473 5.18 0.91 4.38
CA GLY A 473 4.17 1.17 5.40
C GLY A 473 3.93 2.64 5.74
N GLY A 474 4.04 3.54 4.75
CA GLY A 474 3.64 4.94 4.87
C GLY A 474 2.15 5.20 4.65
N GLY A 475 1.66 6.34 5.11
CA GLY A 475 0.34 6.85 4.75
C GLY A 475 -0.24 7.88 5.71
N LEU A 476 -1.08 8.78 5.17
CA LEU A 476 -1.41 10.07 5.80
C LEU A 476 -2.82 10.22 6.41
N SER A 477 -3.70 9.22 6.40
CA SER A 477 -5.05 9.41 6.97
C SER A 477 -4.98 9.59 8.50
N ASP A 478 -6.08 9.37 9.23
CA ASP A 478 -6.01 9.34 10.69
C ASP A 478 -4.95 8.33 11.15
N GLY A 479 -4.08 8.74 12.10
CA GLY A 479 -2.83 8.06 12.40
C GLY A 479 -1.85 8.08 11.22
N PRO A 480 -1.29 9.26 10.84
CA PRO A 480 -0.30 9.34 9.78
C PRO A 480 0.99 8.60 10.20
N ARG A 481 1.65 7.96 9.25
CA ARG A 481 2.91 7.23 9.46
C ARG A 481 3.83 7.47 8.28
N VAL A 482 5.09 7.75 8.58
CA VAL A 482 6.18 7.73 7.59
C VAL A 482 6.57 6.28 7.32
N ALA A 483 6.86 5.95 6.07
CA ALA A 483 7.35 4.65 5.67
C ALA A 483 8.67 4.31 6.40
N SER A 484 8.81 3.07 6.84
CA SER A 484 10.01 2.59 7.53
C SER A 484 11.00 2.04 6.52
N ASP A 485 12.28 2.36 6.67
CA ASP A 485 13.34 1.70 5.92
C ASP A 485 13.39 0.22 6.32
N ILE A 486 13.62 -0.64 5.33
CA ILE A 486 13.84 -2.08 5.54
C ILE A 486 15.21 -2.52 5.02
N ASP A 487 16.10 -1.56 4.69
CA ASP A 487 17.46 -1.78 4.19
C ASP A 487 17.53 -2.73 2.98
N LEU A 488 16.53 -2.74 2.11
CA LEU A 488 16.46 -3.63 0.95
C LEU A 488 16.91 -2.89 -0.31
N PHE A 489 18.02 -3.34 -0.90
CA PHE A 489 18.42 -2.94 -2.24
C PHE A 489 17.65 -3.72 -3.30
N VAL A 490 17.17 -3.03 -4.32
CA VAL A 490 16.32 -3.58 -5.39
C VAL A 490 16.88 -3.14 -6.74
N GLU A 491 17.24 -4.09 -7.60
CA GLU A 491 17.61 -3.79 -8.99
C GLU A 491 16.36 -3.38 -9.78
N PRO A 492 16.47 -2.51 -10.80
CA PRO A 492 15.30 -2.03 -11.54
C PRO A 492 14.39 -3.13 -12.10
N ASP A 493 14.96 -4.25 -12.53
CA ASP A 493 14.24 -5.41 -13.06
C ASP A 493 13.55 -6.27 -12.00
N GLN A 494 13.83 -6.08 -10.71
CA GLN A 494 13.20 -6.79 -9.58
C GLN A 494 11.99 -6.05 -9.02
N VAL A 495 11.75 -4.79 -9.41
CA VAL A 495 10.76 -3.92 -8.77
C VAL A 495 9.33 -4.45 -8.89
N ASP A 496 8.92 -4.98 -10.05
CA ASP A 496 7.57 -5.51 -10.20
C ASP A 496 7.35 -6.85 -9.48
N ASP A 497 8.40 -7.67 -9.32
CA ASP A 497 8.39 -8.84 -8.44
C ASP A 497 8.27 -8.43 -6.96
N LEU A 498 8.99 -7.39 -6.52
CA LEU A 498 8.86 -6.88 -5.16
C LEU A 498 7.45 -6.37 -4.87
N VAL A 499 6.85 -5.62 -5.80
CA VAL A 499 5.48 -5.11 -5.65
C VAL A 499 4.49 -6.28 -5.55
N ALA A 500 4.69 -7.34 -6.34
CA ALA A 500 3.87 -8.55 -6.29
C ALA A 500 4.00 -9.28 -4.95
N ALA A 501 5.25 -9.55 -4.51
CA ALA A 501 5.54 -10.17 -3.22
C ALA A 501 4.92 -9.40 -2.04
N MET A 502 5.01 -8.06 -2.05
CA MET A 502 4.36 -7.22 -1.04
C MET A 502 2.84 -7.25 -1.12
N ALA A 503 2.26 -7.31 -2.32
CA ALA A 503 0.82 -7.45 -2.50
C ALA A 503 0.32 -8.80 -1.99
N ASP A 504 1.05 -9.89 -2.24
CA ASP A 504 0.75 -11.23 -1.76
C ASP A 504 0.85 -11.33 -0.24
N LEU A 505 1.92 -10.79 0.36
CA LEU A 505 2.05 -10.64 1.81
C LEU A 505 0.89 -9.82 2.39
N PHE A 506 0.51 -8.73 1.73
CA PHE A 506 -0.60 -7.91 2.18
C PHE A 506 -1.94 -8.63 2.09
N MET A 507 -2.17 -9.43 1.06
CA MET A 507 -3.36 -10.26 0.93
C MET A 507 -3.41 -11.35 1.99
N ASP A 508 -2.29 -11.92 2.39
CA ASP A 508 -2.24 -13.01 3.38
C ASP A 508 -2.31 -12.53 4.83
N HIS A 509 -1.84 -11.31 5.12
CA HIS A 509 -1.73 -10.79 6.49
C HIS A 509 -2.55 -9.52 6.76
N GLY A 510 -3.05 -8.84 5.73
CA GLY A 510 -3.83 -7.62 5.89
C GLY A 510 -5.26 -7.86 6.38
N SER A 511 -5.79 -6.93 7.16
CA SER A 511 -7.17 -7.01 7.66
C SER A 511 -8.19 -6.70 6.56
N TYR A 512 -9.13 -7.60 6.31
CA TYR A 512 -10.27 -7.37 5.40
C TYR A 512 -11.53 -6.87 6.11
N LEU A 513 -11.68 -7.17 7.40
CA LEU A 513 -12.90 -6.87 8.17
C LEU A 513 -12.89 -5.46 8.76
N ASP A 514 -11.75 -5.04 9.33
CA ASP A 514 -11.66 -3.75 10.00
C ASP A 514 -11.15 -2.67 9.05
N THR A 515 -12.09 -1.91 8.51
CA THR A 515 -11.79 -0.80 7.59
C THR A 515 -10.99 0.35 8.21
N ALA A 516 -10.87 0.43 9.54
CA ALA A 516 -10.03 1.40 10.21
C ALA A 516 -8.54 1.04 10.16
N VAL A 517 -8.20 -0.25 10.07
CA VAL A 517 -6.82 -0.77 10.13
C VAL A 517 -6.40 -1.60 8.92
N ASN A 518 -7.15 -1.57 7.83
CA ASN A 518 -6.89 -2.40 6.64
C ASN A 518 -5.83 -1.87 5.66
N ARG A 519 -4.97 -0.91 6.04
CA ARG A 519 -3.86 -0.42 5.19
C ARG A 519 -2.55 -1.10 5.58
N LEU A 520 -1.65 -1.28 4.61
CA LEU A 520 -0.35 -1.94 4.82
C LEU A 520 0.45 -1.31 5.98
N ARG A 521 0.37 0.01 6.17
CA ARG A 521 1.03 0.70 7.29
C ARG A 521 0.72 0.11 8.68
N PHE A 522 -0.46 -0.47 8.88
CA PHE A 522 -0.82 -1.10 10.15
C PHE A 522 -0.18 -2.47 10.30
N LEU A 523 -0.12 -3.23 9.21
CA LEU A 523 0.61 -4.50 9.16
C LEU A 523 2.11 -4.29 9.43
N VAL A 524 2.73 -3.30 8.77
CA VAL A 524 4.15 -2.94 9.03
C VAL A 524 4.34 -2.48 10.47
N ALA A 525 3.40 -1.72 11.04
CA ALA A 525 3.47 -1.29 12.43
C ALA A 525 3.33 -2.46 13.43
N GLU A 526 2.54 -3.48 13.09
CA GLU A 526 2.39 -4.70 13.88
C GLU A 526 3.64 -5.58 13.82
N PHE A 527 4.19 -5.79 12.63
CA PHE A 527 5.34 -6.66 12.43
C PHE A 527 6.64 -6.01 12.94
N GLY A 528 6.78 -4.70 12.74
CA GLY A 528 8.08 -4.04 12.77
C GLY A 528 8.83 -4.24 11.45
N PRO A 529 9.77 -3.33 11.10
CA PRO A 529 10.47 -3.37 9.81
C PRO A 529 11.32 -4.63 9.61
N GLU A 530 11.98 -5.14 10.66
CA GLU A 530 12.86 -6.31 10.57
C GLU A 530 12.06 -7.57 10.23
N ARG A 531 11.03 -7.87 11.03
CA ARG A 531 10.14 -9.01 10.77
C ARG A 531 9.38 -8.84 9.46
N PHE A 532 8.97 -7.62 9.10
CA PHE A 532 8.31 -7.39 7.81
C PHE A 532 9.23 -7.73 6.63
N ARG A 533 10.52 -7.37 6.71
CA ARG A 533 11.52 -7.77 5.70
C ARG A 533 11.64 -9.30 5.61
N GLU A 534 11.79 -9.99 6.76
CA GLU A 534 11.92 -11.46 6.81
C GLU A 534 10.69 -12.16 6.22
N GLU A 535 9.48 -11.72 6.58
CA GLU A 535 8.26 -12.29 6.03
C GLU A 535 8.16 -12.00 4.54
N LEU A 536 8.51 -10.78 4.08
CA LEU A 536 8.47 -10.39 2.67
C LEU A 536 9.45 -11.18 1.80
N GLU A 537 10.65 -11.48 2.31
CA GLU A 537 11.63 -12.31 1.60
C GLU A 537 11.05 -13.67 1.22
N SER A 538 10.18 -14.25 2.06
CA SER A 538 9.51 -15.53 1.76
C SER A 538 8.47 -15.48 0.63
N TYR A 539 8.15 -14.29 0.11
CA TYR A 539 7.25 -14.09 -1.04
C TYR A 539 8.01 -13.64 -2.31
N ALA A 540 9.31 -13.33 -2.21
CA ALA A 540 10.08 -12.79 -3.32
C ALA A 540 11.00 -13.87 -3.92
N ASP A 541 11.05 -13.95 -5.26
CA ASP A 541 11.91 -14.90 -5.97
C ASP A 541 13.35 -14.40 -6.18
N PHE A 542 13.83 -13.51 -5.31
CA PHE A 542 15.19 -12.97 -5.36
C PHE A 542 15.76 -12.71 -3.96
N GLU A 543 17.09 -12.81 -3.84
CA GLU A 543 17.81 -12.63 -2.57
C GLU A 543 17.75 -11.18 -2.07
N PHE A 544 17.45 -11.01 -0.78
CA PHE A 544 17.36 -9.68 -0.16
C PHE A 544 18.72 -9.20 0.32
N VAL A 545 19.29 -8.24 -0.39
CA VAL A 545 20.60 -7.64 -0.05
C VAL A 545 20.44 -6.22 0.48
N GLU A 546 21.40 -5.79 1.31
CA GLU A 546 21.48 -4.40 1.79
C GLU A 546 22.25 -3.52 0.78
N PRO A 547 21.86 -2.25 0.58
CA PRO A 547 22.60 -1.30 -0.24
C PRO A 547 23.96 -0.97 0.38
N ASP A 548 24.95 -0.59 -0.44
CA ASP A 548 26.21 -0.05 0.06
C ASP A 548 26.10 1.45 0.37
N GLU A 549 25.24 2.14 -0.38
CA GLU A 549 25.02 3.59 -0.31
C GLU A 549 23.59 3.93 -0.74
N THR A 550 22.94 4.83 -0.01
CA THR A 550 21.70 5.49 -0.43
C THR A 550 22.05 6.84 -1.05
N LEU A 551 21.35 7.24 -2.11
CA LEU A 551 21.72 8.41 -2.93
C LEU A 551 20.73 9.58 -2.78
N THR A 552 19.64 9.41 -2.04
CA THR A 552 18.72 10.49 -1.72
C THR A 552 19.41 11.52 -0.82
N MET A 553 19.41 12.78 -1.24
CA MET A 553 20.06 13.91 -0.57
C MET A 553 19.06 14.90 0.00
N ASP A 554 17.93 15.09 -0.67
CA ASP A 554 16.95 16.13 -0.32
C ASP A 554 15.53 15.73 -0.73
N TYR A 555 14.58 16.63 -0.55
CA TYR A 555 13.23 16.58 -1.08
C TYR A 555 12.95 17.80 -1.97
N ARG A 556 12.81 17.61 -3.28
CA ARG A 556 12.42 18.65 -4.23
C ARG A 556 10.91 18.65 -4.42
N GLY A 557 10.37 19.87 -4.44
CA GLY A 557 8.94 20.15 -4.48
C GLY A 557 8.28 19.84 -5.82
N ASP A 558 7.87 20.89 -6.53
CA ASP A 558 6.76 20.84 -7.48
C ASP A 558 7.13 20.80 -8.98
N HIS A 559 8.43 20.92 -9.28
CA HIS A 559 9.00 21.08 -10.62
C HIS A 559 8.45 22.27 -11.44
N VAL A 560 7.79 23.24 -10.82
CA VAL A 560 7.35 24.47 -11.50
C VAL A 560 8.57 25.30 -11.91
N GLY A 561 8.48 26.02 -13.04
CA GLY A 561 9.57 26.83 -13.58
C GLY A 561 10.25 26.23 -14.80
N VAL A 562 11.27 26.93 -15.31
CA VAL A 562 12.08 26.50 -16.46
C VAL A 562 13.35 25.82 -15.95
N HIS A 563 13.62 24.63 -16.47
CA HIS A 563 14.75 23.80 -16.04
C HIS A 563 15.53 23.28 -17.24
N GLU A 564 16.85 23.18 -17.10
CA GLU A 564 17.74 22.57 -18.11
C GLU A 564 17.75 21.05 -17.94
N GLY A 565 17.52 20.32 -19.03
CA GLY A 565 17.56 18.86 -19.07
C GLY A 565 18.92 18.29 -19.48
N ALA A 566 19.10 16.99 -19.25
CA ALA A 566 20.35 16.25 -19.49
C ALA A 566 20.84 16.28 -20.95
N ASP A 567 19.94 16.47 -21.91
CA ASP A 567 20.25 16.55 -23.34
C ASP A 567 20.50 18.00 -23.84
N GLY A 568 20.50 18.97 -22.92
CA GLY A 568 20.66 20.40 -23.20
C GLY A 568 19.39 21.09 -23.70
N ARG A 569 18.24 20.40 -23.75
CA ARG A 569 16.91 20.99 -23.97
C ARG A 569 16.26 21.31 -22.63
N SER A 570 15.33 22.25 -22.64
CA SER A 570 14.60 22.63 -21.43
C SER A 570 13.36 21.78 -21.21
N TYR A 571 12.94 21.67 -19.96
CA TYR A 571 11.57 21.31 -19.61
C TYR A 571 10.95 22.43 -18.77
N VAL A 572 9.65 22.65 -18.95
CA VAL A 572 8.93 23.74 -18.28
C VAL A 572 7.80 23.15 -17.46
N GLY A 573 7.82 23.38 -16.15
CA GLY A 573 6.70 23.07 -15.27
C GLY A 573 5.74 24.25 -15.15
N LEU A 574 4.51 24.03 -15.58
CA LEU A 574 3.40 24.98 -15.53
C LEU A 574 2.60 24.78 -14.25
N ASN A 575 2.41 25.85 -13.49
CA ASN A 575 1.56 25.79 -12.31
C ASN A 575 0.10 25.65 -12.72
N VAL A 576 -0.58 24.62 -12.21
CA VAL A 576 -2.02 24.42 -12.36
C VAL A 576 -2.63 24.54 -10.98
N PRO A 577 -3.05 25.75 -10.56
CA PRO A 577 -3.52 25.98 -9.20
C PRO A 577 -4.67 25.04 -8.85
N THR A 578 -4.57 24.36 -7.71
CA THR A 578 -5.54 23.34 -7.26
C THR A 578 -5.67 22.13 -8.19
N GLY A 579 -4.84 22.02 -9.23
CA GLY A 579 -4.84 20.99 -10.26
C GLY A 579 -5.94 21.08 -11.30
N ARG A 580 -6.75 22.16 -11.35
CA ARG A 580 -7.93 22.22 -12.23
C ARG A 580 -7.66 22.99 -13.53
N MET A 581 -8.01 22.38 -14.66
CA MET A 581 -7.85 22.93 -16.01
C MET A 581 -9.10 22.64 -16.87
N GLY A 582 -9.46 23.53 -17.78
CA GLY A 582 -10.47 23.26 -18.80
C GLY A 582 -10.05 22.11 -19.71
N GLY A 583 -11.01 21.32 -20.21
CA GLY A 583 -10.73 20.24 -21.15
C GLY A 583 -10.13 20.76 -22.46
N ASP A 584 -10.68 21.87 -22.97
CA ASP A 584 -10.17 22.61 -24.11
C ASP A 584 -8.75 23.15 -23.87
N GLU A 585 -8.50 23.75 -22.71
CA GLU A 585 -7.18 24.25 -22.30
C GLU A 585 -6.14 23.12 -22.23
N PHE A 586 -6.51 21.94 -21.72
CA PHE A 586 -5.62 20.79 -21.64
C PHE A 586 -5.35 20.17 -23.02
N ALA A 587 -6.34 20.19 -23.91
CA ALA A 587 -6.16 19.78 -25.30
C ALA A 587 -5.24 20.74 -26.06
N GLU A 588 -5.39 22.06 -25.87
CA GLU A 588 -4.48 23.09 -26.40
C GLU A 588 -3.05 22.89 -25.90
N LEU A 589 -2.86 22.62 -24.60
CA LEU A 589 -1.53 22.32 -24.05
C LEU A 589 -0.90 21.08 -24.71
N ALA A 590 -1.70 20.05 -24.98
CA ALA A 590 -1.24 18.84 -25.63
C ALA A 590 -0.81 19.08 -27.10
N GLU A 591 -1.54 19.95 -27.81
CA GLU A 591 -1.15 20.40 -29.15
C GLU A 591 0.18 21.17 -29.12
N LEU A 592 0.33 22.14 -28.20
CA LEU A 592 1.58 22.88 -28.00
C LEU A 592 2.76 21.95 -27.68
N ALA A 593 2.56 20.96 -26.81
CA ALA A 593 3.59 19.97 -26.49
C ALA A 593 4.02 19.13 -27.71
N GLY A 594 3.12 18.91 -28.68
CA GLY A 594 3.42 18.22 -29.94
C GLY A 594 4.06 19.12 -31.00
N GLU A 595 3.79 20.43 -30.98
CA GLU A 595 4.34 21.40 -31.93
C GLU A 595 5.72 21.91 -31.52
N LEU A 596 5.91 22.15 -30.22
CA LEU A 596 7.11 22.79 -29.65
C LEU A 596 8.05 21.81 -28.95
N GLY A 597 7.55 20.63 -28.53
CA GLY A 597 8.34 19.60 -27.86
C GLY A 597 8.31 18.26 -28.61
N ASP A 598 8.58 17.17 -27.89
CA ASP A 598 8.56 15.80 -28.44
C ASP A 598 7.16 15.13 -28.33
N GLY A 599 6.09 15.91 -28.09
CA GLY A 599 4.73 15.39 -27.97
C GLY A 599 4.47 14.68 -26.65
N GLU A 600 4.96 15.24 -25.56
CA GLU A 600 4.85 14.66 -24.22
C GLU A 600 4.32 15.68 -23.20
N VAL A 601 3.45 15.22 -22.30
CA VAL A 601 2.89 15.99 -21.20
C VAL A 601 3.06 15.18 -19.92
N ARG A 602 3.61 15.77 -18.86
CA ARG A 602 3.80 15.05 -17.58
C ARG A 602 3.03 15.69 -16.43
N LEU A 603 2.37 14.88 -15.62
CA LEU A 603 1.62 15.30 -14.44
C LEU A 603 2.51 15.21 -13.19
N THR A 604 2.34 16.10 -12.21
CA THR A 604 3.14 16.09 -10.97
C THR A 604 2.35 15.69 -9.73
N PRO A 605 3.04 15.18 -8.67
CA PRO A 605 2.42 14.94 -7.35
C PRO A 605 1.89 16.22 -6.67
N ASN A 606 2.31 17.41 -7.13
CA ASN A 606 1.80 18.72 -6.72
C ASN A 606 0.60 19.20 -7.55
N GLN A 607 0.06 18.36 -8.44
CA GLN A 607 -1.07 18.68 -9.32
C GLN A 607 -0.73 19.66 -10.45
N ASN A 608 0.54 19.79 -10.81
CA ASN A 608 1.02 20.63 -11.92
C ASN A 608 1.26 19.79 -13.18
N VAL A 609 1.64 20.46 -14.27
CA VAL A 609 1.89 19.84 -15.58
C VAL A 609 3.24 20.31 -16.14
N LEU A 610 3.99 19.43 -16.79
CA LEU A 610 5.27 19.73 -17.44
C LEU A 610 5.17 19.53 -18.96
N VAL A 611 5.87 20.39 -19.70
CA VAL A 611 6.17 20.24 -21.13
C VAL A 611 7.69 20.09 -21.28
N PRO A 612 8.19 18.90 -21.65
CA PRO A 612 9.62 18.63 -21.79
C PRO A 612 10.14 18.86 -23.21
N HIS A 613 11.46 18.71 -23.37
CA HIS A 613 12.15 18.58 -24.65
C HIS A 613 12.13 19.82 -25.55
N LEU A 614 12.09 21.02 -24.95
CA LEU A 614 12.03 22.29 -25.66
C LEU A 614 13.42 22.78 -26.05
N THR A 615 13.63 23.12 -27.32
CA THR A 615 14.82 23.88 -27.70
C THR A 615 14.72 25.33 -27.19
N ASP A 616 15.81 26.11 -27.25
CA ASP A 616 15.79 27.51 -26.84
C ASP A 616 14.71 28.33 -27.59
N ASP A 617 14.56 28.09 -28.90
CA ASP A 617 13.58 28.78 -29.74
C ASP A 617 12.14 28.34 -29.38
N ASP A 618 11.94 27.05 -29.11
CA ASP A 618 10.63 26.49 -28.74
C ASP A 618 10.20 26.89 -27.32
N LEU A 619 11.17 27.03 -26.41
CA LEU A 619 10.96 27.57 -25.07
C LEU A 619 10.48 29.02 -25.15
N GLU A 620 11.16 29.87 -25.94
CA GLU A 620 10.74 31.27 -26.13
C GLU A 620 9.32 31.32 -26.72
N ALA A 621 9.01 30.47 -27.70
CA ALA A 621 7.67 30.37 -28.27
C ALA A 621 6.62 29.93 -27.25
N LEU A 622 6.89 28.89 -26.46
CA LEU A 622 5.95 28.41 -25.43
C LEU A 622 5.64 29.49 -24.40
N LEU A 623 6.67 30.21 -23.93
CA LEU A 623 6.53 31.28 -22.93
C LEU A 623 5.70 32.47 -23.42
N GLU A 624 5.51 32.63 -24.73
CA GLU A 624 4.67 33.67 -25.33
C GLU A 624 3.21 33.23 -25.53
N GLU A 625 2.87 31.96 -25.31
CA GLU A 625 1.52 31.45 -25.55
C GLU A 625 0.49 32.02 -24.55
N PRO A 626 -0.70 32.46 -25.01
CA PRO A 626 -1.72 33.04 -24.14
C PRO A 626 -2.17 32.10 -23.00
N LEU A 627 -2.09 30.79 -23.20
CA LEU A 627 -2.43 29.79 -22.19
C LEU A 627 -1.59 29.96 -20.91
N LEU A 628 -0.33 30.39 -21.04
CA LEU A 628 0.58 30.57 -19.91
C LEU A 628 0.28 31.80 -19.06
N GLU A 629 -0.58 32.73 -19.53
CA GLU A 629 -1.11 33.79 -18.66
C GLU A 629 -1.91 33.21 -17.48
N ARG A 630 -2.54 32.04 -17.69
CA ARG A 630 -3.31 31.33 -16.67
C ARG A 630 -2.50 30.24 -15.97
N TYR A 631 -1.58 29.61 -16.70
CA TYR A 631 -0.76 28.49 -16.23
C TYR A 631 0.72 28.85 -16.26
N SER A 632 1.09 29.86 -15.48
CA SER A 632 2.44 30.43 -15.48
C SER A 632 3.48 29.44 -14.94
N PRO A 633 4.70 29.39 -15.53
CA PRO A 633 5.85 28.74 -14.90
C PRO A 633 6.47 29.57 -13.78
N ASP A 634 6.06 30.83 -13.62
CA ASP A 634 6.52 31.76 -12.57
C ASP A 634 5.30 32.39 -11.85
N PRO A 635 4.52 31.61 -11.09
CA PRO A 635 3.39 32.12 -10.31
C PRO A 635 3.84 32.75 -8.97
N GLY A 636 2.96 33.52 -8.33
CA GLY A 636 3.17 33.97 -6.96
C GLY A 636 3.28 32.81 -5.95
N PRO A 637 3.94 33.02 -4.79
CA PRO A 637 4.32 31.94 -3.86
C PRO A 637 3.14 31.14 -3.31
N PHE A 638 1.99 31.77 -3.07
CA PHE A 638 0.80 31.06 -2.57
C PHE A 638 0.08 30.32 -3.68
N THR A 639 -0.01 30.89 -4.88
CA THR A 639 -0.53 30.19 -6.05
C THR A 639 0.33 28.99 -6.42
N ARG A 640 1.66 29.09 -6.28
CA ARG A 640 2.57 27.97 -6.47
C ARG A 640 2.32 26.83 -5.48
N GLY A 641 2.24 27.17 -4.19
CA GLY A 641 2.20 26.18 -3.11
C GLY A 641 0.81 25.61 -2.78
N ILE A 642 -0.26 26.02 -3.47
CA ILE A 642 -1.62 25.58 -3.14
C ILE A 642 -1.95 24.18 -3.69
N VAL A 643 -2.17 23.21 -2.81
CA VAL A 643 -2.56 21.84 -3.16
C VAL A 643 -3.89 21.50 -2.50
N THR A 644 -4.84 20.96 -3.27
CA THR A 644 -6.18 20.67 -2.73
C THR A 644 -6.78 19.36 -3.22
N CYS A 645 -7.63 18.78 -2.39
CA CYS A 645 -8.49 17.69 -2.84
C CYS A 645 -9.75 18.23 -3.54
N THR A 646 -10.57 17.36 -4.10
CA THR A 646 -11.89 17.72 -4.67
C THR A 646 -12.82 18.41 -3.68
N GLY A 647 -12.74 18.04 -2.39
CA GLY A 647 -13.56 18.63 -1.34
C GLY A 647 -15.07 18.41 -1.53
N ARG A 648 -15.86 19.24 -0.83
CA ARG A 648 -17.32 19.10 -0.75
C ARG A 648 -18.04 19.36 -2.07
N GLU A 649 -17.38 19.89 -3.09
CA GLU A 649 -18.00 20.07 -4.42
C GLU A 649 -18.58 18.74 -4.94
N PHE A 650 -17.75 17.69 -4.99
CA PHE A 650 -18.18 16.36 -5.46
C PHE A 650 -17.96 15.21 -4.46
N CYS A 651 -16.97 15.30 -3.58
CA CYS A 651 -16.58 14.17 -2.72
C CYS A 651 -17.60 13.93 -1.59
N LYS A 652 -18.16 12.72 -1.52
CA LYS A 652 -19.13 12.27 -0.49
C LYS A 652 -18.65 12.51 0.95
N TYR A 653 -17.34 12.43 1.17
CA TYR A 653 -16.72 12.63 2.48
C TYR A 653 -16.32 14.09 2.74
N GLY A 654 -16.33 14.95 1.73
CA GLY A 654 -15.88 16.34 1.84
C GLY A 654 -16.81 17.16 2.74
N ILE A 655 -16.25 17.70 3.82
CA ILE A 655 -16.92 18.54 4.83
C ILE A 655 -16.93 20.00 4.36
N ILE A 656 -15.79 20.47 3.83
CA ILE A 656 -15.62 21.83 3.30
C ILE A 656 -15.34 21.82 1.79
N GLU A 657 -15.72 22.90 1.12
CA GLU A 657 -15.31 23.18 -0.27
C GLU A 657 -13.85 23.66 -0.26
N THR A 658 -13.07 23.19 -1.24
CA THR A 658 -11.61 23.33 -1.28
C THR A 658 -11.13 24.03 -2.55
N LYS A 659 -11.43 23.53 -3.76
CA LYS A 659 -10.85 24.01 -5.02
C LYS A 659 -11.20 25.47 -5.32
N ASN A 660 -12.49 25.80 -5.39
CA ASN A 660 -12.94 27.15 -5.78
C ASN A 660 -12.57 28.21 -4.73
N ARG A 661 -12.51 27.80 -3.46
CA ARG A 661 -12.06 28.63 -2.35
C ARG A 661 -10.55 28.86 -2.38
N ALA A 662 -9.76 27.80 -2.50
CA ALA A 662 -8.32 27.86 -2.40
C ALA A 662 -7.69 28.72 -3.50
N ILE A 663 -8.20 28.64 -4.74
CA ILE A 663 -7.71 29.52 -5.81
C ILE A 663 -8.01 31.00 -5.56
N ARG A 664 -9.14 31.33 -4.92
CA ARG A 664 -9.45 32.70 -4.53
C ARG A 664 -8.53 33.18 -3.41
N TRP A 665 -8.25 32.30 -2.44
CA TRP A 665 -7.32 32.60 -1.35
C TRP A 665 -5.90 32.79 -1.84
N ALA A 666 -5.40 31.90 -2.71
CA ALA A 666 -4.05 31.99 -3.25
C ALA A 666 -3.83 33.34 -3.95
N ARG A 667 -4.76 33.76 -4.83
CA ARG A 667 -4.72 35.08 -5.48
C ARG A 667 -4.76 36.25 -4.49
N GLU A 668 -5.65 36.19 -3.50
CA GLU A 668 -5.74 37.21 -2.46
C GLU A 668 -4.45 37.32 -1.63
N LEU A 669 -3.83 36.17 -1.34
CA LEU A 669 -2.59 36.09 -0.55
C LEU A 669 -1.38 36.53 -1.36
N ASP A 670 -1.30 36.22 -2.65
CA ASP A 670 -0.25 36.74 -3.54
C ASP A 670 -0.34 38.26 -3.67
N ASP A 671 -1.54 38.80 -3.97
CA ASP A 671 -1.78 40.25 -4.01
C ASP A 671 -1.36 40.93 -2.69
N TRP A 672 -1.60 40.27 -1.56
CA TRP A 672 -1.22 40.76 -0.24
C TRP A 672 0.30 40.69 -0.01
N ALA A 673 0.96 39.58 -0.38
CA ALA A 673 2.40 39.42 -0.22
C ALA A 673 3.19 40.44 -1.05
N GLU A 674 2.72 40.76 -2.24
CA GLU A 674 3.27 41.86 -3.05
C GLU A 674 3.15 43.21 -2.31
N GLN A 675 2.00 43.48 -1.68
CA GLN A 675 1.75 44.74 -0.97
C GLN A 675 2.61 44.91 0.28
N VAL A 676 2.90 43.82 1.00
CA VAL A 676 3.75 43.86 2.21
C VAL A 676 5.22 43.62 1.91
N GLY A 677 5.57 43.23 0.68
CA GLY A 677 6.94 43.12 0.20
C GLY A 677 7.64 41.81 0.57
N ILE A 678 6.89 40.72 0.78
CA ILE A 678 7.45 39.38 1.08
C ILE A 678 7.35 38.40 -0.11
N ALA A 679 6.69 38.79 -1.20
CA ALA A 679 6.45 37.87 -2.33
C ALA A 679 7.75 37.32 -2.94
N ASP A 680 8.76 38.19 -3.13
CA ASP A 680 10.04 37.82 -3.75
C ASP A 680 10.99 37.04 -2.81
N ASP A 681 10.68 36.99 -1.50
CA ASP A 681 11.50 36.30 -0.50
C ASP A 681 11.15 34.79 -0.41
N HIS A 682 10.07 34.38 -1.07
CA HIS A 682 9.54 33.03 -1.00
C HIS A 682 9.32 32.47 -2.40
N GLU A 683 9.92 31.32 -2.70
CA GLU A 683 9.64 30.62 -3.95
C GLU A 683 8.22 30.01 -3.94
N ALA A 684 7.85 29.35 -2.83
CA ALA A 684 6.52 28.80 -2.63
C ALA A 684 6.15 28.80 -1.14
N ILE A 685 4.87 28.99 -0.84
CA ILE A 685 4.30 28.79 0.50
C ILE A 685 3.25 27.69 0.40
N ARG A 686 3.56 26.51 0.94
CA ARG A 686 2.81 25.28 0.74
C ARG A 686 1.56 25.24 1.61
N ILE A 687 0.42 25.58 1.02
CA ILE A 687 -0.89 25.45 1.65
C ILE A 687 -1.56 24.18 1.13
N HIS A 688 -1.61 23.13 1.96
CA HIS A 688 -2.19 21.85 1.59
C HIS A 688 -3.56 21.66 2.27
N MET A 689 -4.64 21.62 1.48
CA MET A 689 -6.01 21.68 1.98
C MET A 689 -6.84 20.44 1.64
N SER A 690 -7.15 19.64 2.66
CA SER A 690 -8.08 18.51 2.56
C SER A 690 -9.45 18.82 3.15
N GLY A 691 -10.49 18.43 2.43
CA GLY A 691 -11.87 18.68 2.84
C GLY A 691 -12.37 17.80 3.99
N CYS A 692 -11.60 16.80 4.43
CA CYS A 692 -11.87 15.88 5.54
C CYS A 692 -10.57 15.17 5.99
N SER A 693 -10.66 14.24 6.95
CA SER A 693 -9.51 13.50 7.51
C SER A 693 -8.87 12.44 6.61
N ALA A 694 -9.44 12.16 5.43
CA ALA A 694 -8.85 11.21 4.47
C ALA A 694 -7.50 11.69 3.89
N SER A 695 -7.19 12.98 4.03
CA SER A 695 -5.90 13.59 3.69
C SER A 695 -5.48 13.46 2.21
N CYS A 696 -6.43 13.57 1.28
CA CYS A 696 -6.15 13.41 -0.16
C CYS A 696 -5.21 14.50 -0.73
N ALA A 697 -5.21 15.70 -0.14
CA ALA A 697 -4.32 16.81 -0.49
C ALA A 697 -3.03 16.82 0.32
N GLN A 698 -2.82 15.82 1.18
CA GLN A 698 -1.61 15.65 1.98
C GLN A 698 -1.28 16.88 2.88
N PRO A 699 -2.25 17.44 3.66
CA PRO A 699 -2.04 18.56 4.59
C PRO A 699 -0.82 18.41 5.51
N GLN A 700 -0.46 17.20 5.90
CA GLN A 700 0.68 16.96 6.79
C GLN A 700 2.03 17.36 6.21
N LEU A 701 2.11 17.57 4.89
CA LEU A 701 3.35 17.92 4.19
C LEU A 701 3.45 19.41 3.86
N GLY A 702 2.47 20.23 4.25
CA GLY A 702 2.45 21.66 3.94
C GLY A 702 3.09 22.49 5.03
N ASP A 703 3.55 23.69 4.67
CA ASP A 703 3.85 24.77 5.62
C ASP A 703 2.57 25.11 6.41
N PHE A 704 1.43 25.12 5.70
CA PHE A 704 0.09 25.24 6.27
C PHE A 704 -0.75 24.02 5.86
N GLY A 705 -0.97 23.12 6.82
CA GLY A 705 -1.86 21.97 6.66
C GLY A 705 -3.28 22.27 7.14
N LEU A 706 -4.26 22.12 6.25
CA LEU A 706 -5.67 22.36 6.55
C LEU A 706 -6.51 21.08 6.42
N ARG A 707 -7.27 20.76 7.47
CA ARG A 707 -8.21 19.63 7.49
C ARG A 707 -9.62 20.10 7.80
N GLY A 708 -10.55 19.86 6.88
CA GLY A 708 -11.94 20.31 7.02
C GLY A 708 -12.69 19.66 8.17
N GLU A 709 -13.43 20.49 8.92
CA GLU A 709 -14.15 20.13 10.15
C GLU A 709 -15.47 20.91 10.27
N VAL A 710 -16.31 20.54 11.23
CA VAL A 710 -17.48 21.32 11.65
C VAL A 710 -17.29 21.94 13.03
N TYR A 711 -17.79 23.15 13.23
CA TYR A 711 -17.88 23.74 14.55
C TYR A 711 -19.33 24.00 14.93
N ARG A 712 -19.59 23.91 16.23
CA ARG A 712 -20.89 24.23 16.83
C ARG A 712 -20.64 24.82 18.20
N ASP A 713 -21.14 26.02 18.41
CA ASP A 713 -21.25 26.66 19.72
C ASP A 713 -22.74 26.88 20.07
N ASP A 714 -23.00 27.57 21.19
CA ASP A 714 -24.35 27.80 21.71
C ASP A 714 -25.21 28.70 20.79
N TYR A 715 -24.60 29.41 19.84
CA TYR A 715 -25.25 30.43 19.01
C TYR A 715 -25.18 30.13 17.52
N GLU A 716 -24.09 29.51 17.05
CA GLU A 716 -23.81 29.27 15.64
C GLU A 716 -23.20 27.88 15.39
N SER A 717 -23.43 27.37 14.18
CA SER A 717 -22.74 26.18 13.67
C SER A 717 -22.30 26.46 12.24
N GLY A 718 -21.07 26.10 11.90
CA GLY A 718 -20.49 26.42 10.61
C GLY A 718 -19.43 25.41 10.16
N ARG A 719 -18.77 25.77 9.06
CA ARG A 719 -17.65 25.01 8.52
C ARG A 719 -16.35 25.62 9.00
N ALA A 720 -15.39 24.76 9.31
CA ALA A 720 -14.09 25.16 9.81
C ALA A 720 -12.99 24.28 9.23
N ALA A 721 -11.74 24.62 9.55
CA ALA A 721 -10.59 23.77 9.35
C ALA A 721 -9.80 23.65 10.66
N ASP A 722 -9.24 22.47 10.90
CA ASP A 722 -8.07 22.34 11.75
C ASP A 722 -6.85 22.86 10.97
N LEU A 723 -5.93 23.51 11.67
CA LEU A 723 -4.67 24.04 11.15
C LEU A 723 -3.51 23.35 11.87
N GLY A 724 -2.55 22.87 11.08
CA GLY A 724 -1.20 22.56 11.54
C GLY A 724 -0.15 23.25 10.69
N LEU A 725 1.06 23.38 11.23
CA LEU A 725 2.18 24.08 10.59
C LEU A 725 3.44 23.20 10.56
N GLY A 726 4.35 23.51 9.62
CA GLY A 726 5.74 23.01 9.65
C GLY A 726 5.95 21.60 9.11
N GLY A 727 5.16 21.14 8.13
CA GLY A 727 5.35 19.82 7.56
C GLY A 727 6.53 19.79 6.60
N ASP A 728 7.43 18.81 6.72
CA ASP A 728 8.56 18.65 5.82
C ASP A 728 8.90 17.18 5.60
N LEU A 729 8.63 16.70 4.38
CA LEU A 729 8.91 15.32 4.03
C LEU A 729 10.42 15.04 3.90
N GLY A 730 11.25 16.05 3.61
CA GLY A 730 12.70 15.87 3.51
C GLY A 730 13.33 15.42 4.83
N ASN A 731 12.75 15.85 5.95
CA ASN A 731 13.14 15.45 7.30
C ASN A 731 12.23 14.36 7.91
N ASP A 732 11.34 13.75 7.11
CA ASP A 732 10.30 12.81 7.57
C ASP A 732 9.39 13.41 8.67
N GLU A 733 9.16 14.72 8.63
CA GLU A 733 8.39 15.48 9.60
C GLU A 733 6.99 15.82 9.07
N PHE A 734 5.99 15.58 9.90
CA PHE A 734 4.61 15.99 9.63
C PHE A 734 4.24 17.19 10.48
N ILE A 735 3.31 18.00 9.99
CA ILE A 735 2.80 19.14 10.75
C ILE A 735 2.37 18.75 12.17
N ASP A 736 2.53 19.70 13.09
CA ASP A 736 1.84 19.69 14.37
C ASP A 736 0.46 20.34 14.24
N TRP A 737 -0.60 19.61 14.64
CA TRP A 737 -1.96 20.17 14.65
C TRP A 737 -2.12 21.15 15.82
N LEU A 738 -2.04 22.46 15.52
CA LEU A 738 -1.99 23.52 16.53
C LEU A 738 -3.37 23.91 17.04
N VAL A 739 -4.29 24.21 16.11
CA VAL A 739 -5.61 24.78 16.40
C VAL A 739 -6.68 24.05 15.62
N GLY A 740 -7.70 23.59 16.33
CA GLY A 740 -8.89 23.03 15.71
C GLY A 740 -9.95 24.09 15.46
N LYS A 741 -10.79 23.84 14.44
CA LYS A 741 -12.05 24.58 14.21
C LYS A 741 -11.90 26.09 13.93
N ILE A 742 -10.88 26.50 13.18
CA ILE A 742 -10.80 27.87 12.64
C ILE A 742 -11.99 28.06 11.67
N PRO A 743 -12.90 29.04 11.88
CA PRO A 743 -13.97 29.31 10.93
C PRO A 743 -13.40 29.48 9.53
N ILE A 744 -14.00 28.80 8.55
CA ILE A 744 -13.31 28.58 7.28
C ILE A 744 -12.97 29.89 6.56
N ASP A 745 -13.79 30.92 6.71
CA ASP A 745 -13.58 32.22 6.05
C ASP A 745 -12.52 33.09 6.75
N ASP A 746 -12.04 32.69 7.94
CA ASP A 746 -10.98 33.37 8.69
C ASP A 746 -9.57 32.84 8.34
N VAL A 747 -9.46 31.73 7.59
CA VAL A 747 -8.18 31.07 7.31
C VAL A 747 -7.17 31.99 6.61
N PRO A 748 -7.51 32.79 5.58
CA PRO A 748 -6.54 33.69 4.95
C PRO A 748 -5.93 34.69 5.92
N ASP A 749 -6.72 35.22 6.86
CA ASP A 749 -6.22 36.17 7.86
C ASP A 749 -5.25 35.50 8.85
N VAL A 750 -5.47 34.22 9.16
CA VAL A 750 -4.55 33.42 9.98
C VAL A 750 -3.23 33.18 9.24
N VAL A 751 -3.27 32.86 7.94
CA VAL A 751 -2.06 32.69 7.12
C VAL A 751 -1.27 34.00 7.11
N LYS A 752 -1.91 35.14 6.83
CA LYS A 752 -1.27 36.46 6.84
C LYS A 752 -0.59 36.77 8.17
N ALA A 753 -1.30 36.55 9.29
CA ALA A 753 -0.77 36.80 10.63
C ALA A 753 0.46 35.92 10.93
N THR A 754 0.42 34.65 10.52
CA THR A 754 1.53 33.70 10.72
C THR A 754 2.74 34.11 9.89
N MET A 755 2.54 34.47 8.63
CA MET A 755 3.63 34.92 7.75
C MET A 755 4.26 36.23 8.23
N CYS A 756 3.47 37.19 8.74
CA CYS A 756 4.05 38.39 9.37
C CYS A 756 4.87 38.07 10.62
N ALA A 757 4.47 37.07 11.41
CA ALA A 757 5.24 36.66 12.59
C ALA A 757 6.55 35.97 12.19
N TYR A 758 6.51 35.12 11.17
CA TYR A 758 7.68 34.49 10.58
C TYR A 758 8.67 35.53 10.02
N ASP A 759 8.20 36.46 9.18
CA ASP A 759 9.04 37.52 8.61
C ASP A 759 9.69 38.40 9.70
N ALA A 760 9.00 38.65 10.80
CA ALA A 760 9.50 39.47 11.89
C ALA A 760 10.51 38.76 12.83
N ASP A 761 10.42 37.44 12.96
CA ASP A 761 11.18 36.63 13.94
C ASP A 761 12.21 35.68 13.30
N SER A 762 12.15 35.45 12.00
CA SER A 762 13.06 34.52 11.31
C SER A 762 14.50 35.03 11.28
N GLU A 763 15.44 34.09 11.40
CA GLU A 763 16.87 34.35 11.19
C GLU A 763 17.22 34.32 9.69
N PRO A 764 18.30 35.01 9.25
CA PRO A 764 18.70 34.98 7.85
C PRO A 764 18.98 33.55 7.34
N GLY A 765 18.19 33.09 6.38
CA GLY A 765 18.30 31.76 5.78
C GLY A 765 17.60 30.65 6.57
N GLU A 766 16.91 30.97 7.67
CA GLU A 766 15.99 30.05 8.35
C GLU A 766 14.77 29.83 7.44
N SER A 767 14.35 28.58 7.29
CA SER A 767 13.13 28.20 6.57
C SER A 767 11.90 28.29 7.47
N PHE A 768 10.70 28.27 6.87
CA PHE A 768 9.44 28.28 7.61
C PHE A 768 9.34 27.10 8.58
N THR A 769 9.73 25.90 8.14
CA THR A 769 9.73 24.70 8.98
C THR A 769 10.68 24.85 10.17
N GLU A 770 11.93 25.24 9.93
CA GLU A 770 12.92 25.44 11.01
C GLU A 770 12.44 26.48 12.04
N TRP A 771 11.81 27.56 11.58
CA TRP A 771 11.21 28.55 12.47
C TRP A 771 10.06 27.97 13.29
N THR A 772 9.18 27.17 12.69
CA THR A 772 8.08 26.51 13.43
C THR A 772 8.59 25.51 14.45
N ASP A 773 9.68 24.80 14.18
CA ASP A 773 10.28 23.85 15.13
C ASP A 773 10.98 24.56 16.30
N ARG A 774 11.62 25.69 16.01
CA ARG A 774 12.24 26.54 17.04
C ARG A 774 11.19 27.21 17.93
N THR A 775 10.04 27.58 17.37
CA THR A 775 8.99 28.33 18.06
C THR A 775 8.08 27.39 18.84
N SER A 776 7.78 27.71 20.10
CA SER A 776 6.96 26.78 20.88
C SER A 776 5.53 26.68 20.33
N ASN A 777 4.94 25.49 20.40
CA ASN A 777 3.53 25.28 20.07
C ASN A 777 2.55 26.14 20.91
N ALA A 778 2.99 26.77 22.00
CA ALA A 778 2.18 27.75 22.72
C ALA A 778 2.19 29.12 22.02
N GLU A 779 3.39 29.60 21.64
CA GLU A 779 3.57 30.85 20.90
C GLU A 779 2.93 30.79 19.52
N LEU A 780 3.11 29.69 18.77
CA LEU A 780 2.45 29.49 17.49
C LEU A 780 0.91 29.53 17.62
N ARG A 781 0.36 28.95 18.70
CA ARG A 781 -1.08 29.03 18.99
C ARG A 781 -1.53 30.46 19.29
N GLU A 782 -0.75 31.25 20.02
CA GLU A 782 -1.04 32.66 20.25
C GLU A 782 -1.07 33.43 18.93
N ILE A 783 -0.05 33.27 18.08
CA ILE A 783 0.05 33.92 16.75
C ILE A 783 -1.20 33.63 15.90
N VAL A 784 -1.58 32.36 15.76
CA VAL A 784 -2.73 31.98 14.90
C VAL A 784 -4.09 32.30 15.51
N THR A 785 -4.17 32.58 16.82
CA THR A 785 -5.46 32.89 17.50
C THR A 785 -5.68 34.37 17.78
N GLU A 786 -4.63 35.19 17.92
CA GLU A 786 -4.73 36.59 18.35
C GLU A 786 -5.23 37.57 17.27
N ARG A 787 -5.58 37.09 16.06
CA ARG A 787 -6.26 37.80 14.95
C ARG A 787 -6.04 39.33 14.94
N PRO A 788 -5.26 39.91 14.02
CA PRO A 788 -5.30 41.37 13.87
C PRO A 788 -6.75 41.80 13.64
N ALA A 789 -7.23 42.77 14.42
CA ALA A 789 -8.59 43.27 14.30
C ALA A 789 -8.87 43.66 12.84
N ARG A 790 -10.03 43.28 12.31
CA ARG A 790 -10.50 43.46 10.91
C ARG A 790 -10.33 44.86 10.29
N ASP A 791 -9.92 45.87 11.08
CA ASP A 791 -9.76 47.28 10.70
C ASP A 791 -8.40 47.89 11.14
N SER A 792 -7.37 47.10 11.50
CA SER A 792 -6.08 47.67 11.90
C SER A 792 -5.23 48.08 10.69
N PRO A 793 -4.84 49.36 10.55
CA PRO A 793 -3.88 49.76 9.53
C PRO A 793 -2.50 49.17 9.85
N ALA A 794 -1.74 48.84 8.79
CA ALA A 794 -0.36 48.37 8.87
C ALA A 794 0.45 49.20 9.88
N ILE A 795 1.04 48.50 10.86
CA ILE A 795 1.99 49.12 11.79
C ILE A 795 3.28 49.29 10.99
N GLY A 796 3.55 50.55 10.62
CA GLY A 796 4.70 50.93 9.82
C GLY A 796 6.02 50.67 10.53
N THR A 797 7.02 50.28 9.73
CA THR A 797 8.44 50.46 10.02
C THR A 797 8.73 51.94 10.27
N GLU A 798 9.07 52.28 11.51
CA GLU A 798 9.81 53.51 11.78
C GLU A 798 11.20 53.38 11.14
N VAL A 799 11.43 54.22 10.14
CA VAL A 799 12.74 54.43 9.53
C VAL A 799 13.69 55.04 10.57
N SER A 800 14.84 54.40 10.79
CA SER A 800 16.07 55.07 11.24
C SER A 800 17.26 54.64 10.39
#